data_AF-A0A397G8I7-F1
#
_entry.id   AF-A0A397G8I7-F1
#
_cell.length_a   1.000
_cell.length_b   1.000
_cell.length_c   1.000
_cell.angle_alpha   90.00
_cell.angle_beta   90.00
_cell.angle_gamma   90.00
#
_symmetry.space_group_name_H-M   'P 1'
#
loop_
_entity.id
_entity.type
_entity.pdbx_description
1 polymer ?
#
loop_
_entity_poly.entity_id
_entity_poly.type
_entity_poly.pdbx_seq_one_letter_code
_entity_poly.pdbx_strand_id
1 'polypeptide(L)'
;MNFHSRHFVARRLFIPADLGGERRNNGRYEQFKYHYWGYSKAPANLHEIQPSRASILSAHRQNANGISKRPLRPRQLCLLRDEGGIVIVNVSEWEAVHGSIEYLFICYTTEQFSHELNEDMDELHRIAEAATRTAGVAAYWLACSCMPEDEEQFEDVYRISDVVRGAHALVVIIGPPPGFSPDASEMLRHLGSRMWTFPEVLLSSSRHPISIYTRGCAPDSFRTLSKRNFAIEAWGDAPVSRQLIDHYEASIILSPLELVSVALQCFPNRDTTAYYPGDLSYALMGLLRRRPNVNQNDSAFEAFCRLSLANDSDQLIERLICMLPRKNDRPWHEIDDFWDSNLWDIEPLCQVVGLGGEDTVILSGAFGAPIRWKSFEPVNLLMRNTVRRWVARAVLRSTPLWLFTGVVSLLASSLSKGITLLTMIGWIFTGLYILVMLASPYLIYYLYVGKTWAAQPWLFGFEGYMDIGEIETLIFGINLGRLKWSPYSSDLSLHEAQNGECAGQDPTRRQSTAQFVYAAQNSQYGELKLFTLIDTNTLTVTLFRAVRPPVAMLLCGSEGGMQRALLCSYDWKSQTLYRESVLQVDTLVLDRMSRVDRFRLGLKRSVAETITATAPQYPKGDDTADFGHFVSNEDEELDLEEAVEPWHKYDIKKTSHVSYPICVGEVLNERYLVEHKIGSGCLSTVWMAHDIRDKKDVALKVMSSGEWGETEIRVQDKSSKMYKMPLSTISIEVPNTRRSAGH
;
A
#
# COMPACT_ATOMS: atom_id res chain seq x y z
N MET A 1 -28.67 15.12 -40.69
CA MET A 1 -30.09 14.78 -40.39
C MET A 1 -30.32 14.95 -38.89
N ASN A 2 -30.76 16.13 -38.44
CA ASN A 2 -30.97 16.44 -37.03
C ASN A 2 -32.39 16.94 -36.82
N PHE A 3 -33.33 16.02 -36.54
CA PHE A 3 -34.71 16.37 -36.18
C PHE A 3 -35.36 15.35 -35.23
N HIS A 4 -34.58 14.68 -34.38
CA HIS A 4 -35.12 13.68 -33.42
C HIS A 4 -34.83 13.94 -31.93
N SER A 5 -33.97 14.89 -31.54
CA SER A 5 -33.62 15.04 -30.12
C SER A 5 -34.56 15.94 -29.29
N ARG A 6 -35.44 16.75 -29.91
CA ARG A 6 -36.35 17.65 -29.17
C ARG A 6 -37.60 16.96 -28.59
N HIS A 7 -37.97 15.78 -29.08
CA HIS A 7 -39.10 15.02 -28.52
C HIS A 7 -38.74 14.16 -27.30
N PHE A 8 -37.46 14.02 -26.96
CA PHE A 8 -37.02 13.18 -25.84
C PHE A 8 -37.17 13.88 -24.47
N VAL A 9 -37.09 15.21 -24.43
CA VAL A 9 -37.18 15.99 -23.18
C VAL A 9 -38.62 16.05 -22.64
N ALA A 10 -39.63 16.16 -23.51
CA ALA A 10 -41.03 16.15 -23.09
C ALA A 10 -41.50 14.76 -22.59
N ARG A 11 -40.89 13.67 -23.07
CA ARG A 11 -41.16 12.31 -22.58
C ARG A 11 -40.63 12.07 -21.16
N ARG A 12 -39.59 12.79 -20.72
CA ARG A 12 -39.03 12.67 -19.35
C ARG A 12 -39.89 13.34 -18.27
N LEU A 13 -40.83 14.22 -18.62
CA LEU A 13 -41.84 14.74 -17.69
C LEU A 13 -42.91 13.70 -17.30
N PHE A 14 -43.03 12.61 -18.08
CA PHE A 14 -44.05 11.58 -17.93
C PHE A 14 -43.49 10.15 -17.79
N ILE A 15 -42.16 9.99 -17.74
CA ILE A 15 -41.47 8.71 -17.53
C ILE A 15 -40.61 8.82 -16.26
N PRO A 16 -40.70 7.88 -15.31
CA PRO A 16 -40.30 8.09 -13.91
C PRO A 16 -38.78 8.05 -13.70
N ALA A 17 -38.24 8.96 -12.89
CA ALA A 17 -37.04 8.69 -12.10
C ALA A 17 -37.49 8.21 -10.70
N ASP A 18 -36.85 7.16 -10.17
CA ASP A 18 -36.91 6.90 -8.74
C ASP A 18 -36.19 8.05 -8.03
N LEU A 19 -36.71 8.57 -6.91
CA LEU A 19 -35.92 9.51 -6.08
C LEU A 19 -34.82 8.76 -5.31
N GLY A 20 -34.83 7.41 -5.33
CA GLY A 20 -33.68 6.60 -4.94
C GLY A 20 -32.55 6.68 -5.97
N GLY A 21 -31.31 6.49 -5.53
CA GLY A 21 -30.14 6.50 -6.41
C GLY A 21 -30.26 5.54 -7.61
N GLU A 22 -29.48 5.79 -8.66
CA GLU A 22 -29.42 4.88 -9.80
C GLU A 22 -28.73 3.55 -9.43
N ARG A 23 -29.24 2.43 -9.95
CA ARG A 23 -28.54 1.15 -9.82
C ARG A 23 -27.36 1.12 -10.78
N ARG A 24 -26.14 1.23 -10.27
CA ARG A 24 -24.90 1.24 -11.07
C ARG A 24 -24.18 -0.10 -11.02
N ASN A 25 -23.41 -0.42 -12.06
CA ASN A 25 -22.57 -1.64 -12.15
C ASN A 25 -23.30 -2.93 -11.74
N ASN A 26 -24.55 -3.11 -12.19
CA ASN A 26 -25.37 -4.27 -11.84
C ASN A 26 -25.61 -4.46 -10.32
N GLY A 27 -25.46 -3.42 -9.50
CA GLY A 27 -25.57 -3.48 -8.03
C GLY A 27 -24.25 -3.81 -7.30
N ARG A 28 -23.11 -3.68 -7.99
CA ARG A 28 -21.76 -3.86 -7.44
C ARG A 28 -21.09 -2.53 -7.11
N TYR A 29 -19.93 -2.56 -6.46
CA TYR A 29 -19.11 -1.36 -6.25
C TYR A 29 -18.67 -0.74 -7.57
N GLU A 30 -18.23 0.51 -7.52
CA GLU A 30 -17.56 1.16 -8.64
C GLU A 30 -16.25 0.42 -8.95
N GLN A 31 -15.99 0.15 -10.24
CA GLN A 31 -14.76 -0.52 -10.63
C GLN A 31 -13.59 0.44 -10.51
N PHE A 32 -12.55 0.05 -9.77
CA PHE A 32 -11.29 0.76 -9.79
C PHE A 32 -10.52 0.47 -11.09
N LYS A 33 -10.72 1.34 -12.09
CA LYS A 33 -10.11 1.21 -13.43
C LYS A 33 -8.65 1.69 -13.40
N TYR A 34 -7.76 0.88 -12.82
CA TYR A 34 -6.33 1.14 -12.80
C TYR A 34 -5.57 -0.06 -13.34
N HIS A 35 -4.57 0.22 -14.20
CA HIS A 35 -3.63 -0.76 -14.72
C HIS A 35 -2.24 -0.12 -14.80
N TYR A 36 -1.25 -0.76 -14.19
CA TYR A 36 0.14 -0.35 -14.25
C TYR A 36 0.85 -0.98 -15.46
N TRP A 37 1.31 -0.14 -16.39
CA TRP A 37 1.88 -0.57 -17.68
C TRP A 37 3.40 -0.68 -17.72
N GLY A 38 4.10 -0.31 -16.65
CA GLY A 38 5.56 -0.31 -16.64
C GLY A 38 6.17 -1.69 -16.39
N TYR A 39 7.46 -1.80 -16.68
CA TYR A 39 8.22 -3.04 -16.49
C TYR A 39 8.62 -3.24 -15.02
N SER A 40 8.69 -4.51 -14.61
CA SER A 40 9.23 -4.89 -13.30
C SER A 40 10.76 -4.89 -13.34
N LYS A 41 11.42 -4.38 -12.28
CA LYS A 41 12.88 -4.51 -12.06
C LYS A 41 13.29 -5.98 -11.98
N ALA A 42 12.47 -6.80 -11.34
CA ALA A 42 12.58 -8.26 -11.35
C ALA A 42 11.18 -8.88 -11.46
N PRO A 43 10.79 -9.42 -12.63
CA PRO A 43 9.48 -10.03 -12.80
C PRO A 43 9.43 -11.48 -12.31
N ALA A 44 8.29 -11.90 -11.75
CA ALA A 44 8.01 -13.31 -11.48
C ALA A 44 7.78 -14.10 -12.78
N ASN A 45 7.16 -13.44 -13.78
CA ASN A 45 7.00 -13.99 -15.12
C ASN A 45 8.16 -13.55 -16.02
N LEU A 46 9.01 -14.49 -16.42
CA LEU A 46 10.20 -14.21 -17.24
C LEU A 46 9.89 -13.65 -18.63
N HIS A 47 8.65 -13.79 -19.11
CA HIS A 47 8.23 -13.17 -20.36
C HIS A 47 8.01 -11.65 -20.25
N GLU A 48 7.96 -11.10 -19.04
CA GLU A 48 7.78 -9.67 -18.78
C GLU A 48 9.10 -8.92 -18.59
N ILE A 49 10.23 -9.59 -18.80
CA ILE A 49 11.53 -8.93 -18.76
C ILE A 49 11.58 -7.89 -19.87
N GLN A 50 11.97 -6.67 -19.52
CA GLN A 50 12.11 -5.60 -20.50
C GLN A 50 13.07 -6.03 -21.62
N PRO A 51 12.62 -6.04 -22.89
CA PRO A 51 13.49 -6.37 -24.00
C PRO A 51 14.54 -5.26 -24.14
N SER A 52 15.77 -5.52 -23.70
CA SER A 52 16.86 -4.59 -23.93
C SER A 52 17.26 -4.62 -25.40
N ARG A 53 17.71 -3.49 -25.97
CA ARG A 53 18.26 -3.45 -27.35
C ARG A 53 19.43 -4.43 -27.57
N ALA A 54 20.05 -4.94 -26.50
CA ALA A 54 21.13 -5.92 -26.52
C ALA A 54 20.66 -7.40 -26.47
N SER A 55 19.35 -7.68 -26.33
CA SER A 55 18.84 -9.01 -25.93
C SER A 55 18.37 -9.95 -27.06
N ILE A 56 18.69 -9.68 -28.34
CA ILE A 56 18.24 -10.54 -29.45
C ILE A 56 19.00 -11.88 -29.56
N LEU A 57 20.05 -12.14 -28.77
CA LEU A 57 20.80 -13.41 -28.84
C LEU A 57 20.81 -14.17 -27.51
N SER A 58 19.77 -15.02 -27.34
CA SER A 58 19.77 -16.40 -26.84
C SER A 58 20.70 -16.90 -25.70
N ALA A 59 21.41 -16.07 -24.93
CA ALA A 59 22.33 -16.54 -23.88
C ALA A 59 22.00 -16.07 -22.45
N HIS A 60 21.01 -15.18 -22.26
CA HIS A 60 20.72 -14.57 -20.94
C HIS A 60 19.45 -15.06 -20.22
N ARG A 61 18.70 -16.02 -20.79
CA ARG A 61 17.56 -16.64 -20.06
C ARG A 61 18.01 -17.39 -18.79
N GLN A 62 19.26 -17.84 -18.72
CA GLN A 62 19.81 -18.47 -17.50
C GLN A 62 20.15 -17.43 -16.41
N ASN A 63 20.47 -16.18 -16.77
CA ASN A 63 20.80 -15.11 -15.83
C ASN A 63 19.58 -14.30 -15.35
N ALA A 64 18.42 -14.44 -15.99
CA ALA A 64 17.23 -13.67 -15.65
C ALA A 64 16.65 -13.97 -14.25
N ASN A 65 16.82 -15.21 -13.77
CA ASN A 65 16.48 -15.55 -12.38
C ASN A 65 17.62 -15.24 -11.41
N GLY A 66 18.83 -14.99 -11.92
CA GLY A 66 20.04 -14.79 -11.12
C GLY A 66 20.22 -15.83 -10.02
N ILE A 67 19.75 -17.07 -10.16
CA ILE A 67 19.92 -18.07 -9.10
C ILE A 67 21.33 -18.64 -9.24
N SER A 68 22.19 -18.33 -8.28
CA SER A 68 23.53 -18.88 -8.24
C SER A 68 23.52 -20.34 -7.80
N LYS A 69 24.46 -21.14 -8.31
CA LYS A 69 24.68 -22.49 -7.81
C LYS A 69 25.25 -22.43 -6.40
N ARG A 70 24.77 -23.30 -5.51
CA ARG A 70 25.30 -23.40 -4.14
C ARG A 70 26.70 -24.02 -4.20
N PRO A 71 27.73 -23.35 -3.68
CA PRO A 71 29.06 -23.95 -3.60
C PRO A 71 29.00 -25.14 -2.63
N LEU A 72 29.51 -26.29 -3.07
CA LEU A 72 29.64 -27.47 -2.20
C LEU A 72 30.85 -27.35 -1.26
N ARG A 73 31.84 -26.57 -1.68
CA ARG A 73 33.12 -26.35 -1.02
C ARG A 73 33.54 -24.89 -1.18
N PRO A 74 34.34 -24.35 -0.26
CA PRO A 74 35.00 -23.07 -0.48
C PRO A 74 35.98 -23.17 -1.66
N ARG A 75 36.33 -22.03 -2.25
CA ARG A 75 37.28 -21.97 -3.37
C ARG A 75 38.71 -22.27 -2.93
N GLN A 76 39.07 -21.79 -1.75
CA GLN A 76 40.41 -21.93 -1.18
C GLN A 76 40.34 -22.50 0.23
N LEU A 77 41.38 -23.24 0.62
CA LEU A 77 41.58 -23.76 1.98
C LEU A 77 43.06 -23.65 2.37
N CYS A 78 43.32 -23.47 3.67
CA CYS A 78 44.65 -23.57 4.26
C CYS A 78 44.92 -25.05 4.62
N LEU A 79 45.84 -25.69 3.90
CA LEU A 79 46.24 -27.08 4.09
C LEU A 79 47.48 -27.17 4.97
N LEU A 80 47.45 -28.06 5.97
CA LEU A 80 48.57 -28.27 6.88
C LEU A 80 49.71 -29.05 6.21
N ARG A 81 50.96 -28.60 6.40
CA ARG A 81 52.15 -29.38 6.02
C ARG A 81 52.63 -30.27 7.16
N ASP A 82 53.22 -31.41 6.80
CA ASP A 82 53.85 -32.35 7.73
C ASP A 82 55.09 -31.74 8.42
N GLU A 83 55.85 -30.91 7.71
CA GLU A 83 57.07 -30.24 8.23
C GLU A 83 56.78 -28.90 8.95
N GLY A 84 55.51 -28.57 9.17
CA GLY A 84 55.07 -27.28 9.72
C GLY A 84 54.76 -26.23 8.66
N GLY A 85 53.83 -25.32 8.99
CA GLY A 85 53.33 -24.28 8.09
C GLY A 85 52.12 -24.69 7.24
N ILE A 86 51.64 -23.75 6.44
CA ILE A 86 50.40 -23.88 5.65
C ILE A 86 50.62 -23.62 4.15
N VAL A 87 49.74 -24.19 3.34
CA VAL A 87 49.60 -23.86 1.91
C VAL A 87 48.15 -23.50 1.63
N ILE A 88 47.94 -22.38 0.96
CA ILE A 88 46.62 -22.06 0.42
C ILE A 88 46.46 -22.80 -0.90
N VAL A 89 45.47 -23.69 -0.98
CA VAL A 89 45.19 -24.51 -2.16
C VAL A 89 43.84 -24.17 -2.75
N ASN A 90 43.72 -24.21 -4.08
CA ASN A 90 42.43 -24.21 -4.74
C ASN A 90 41.77 -25.59 -4.54
N VAL A 91 40.58 -25.61 -3.93
CA VAL A 91 39.92 -26.86 -3.52
C VAL A 91 39.56 -27.72 -4.73
N SER A 92 39.06 -27.09 -5.81
CA SER A 92 38.63 -27.84 -7.00
C SER A 92 39.79 -28.53 -7.71
N GLU A 93 40.95 -27.87 -7.78
CA GLU A 93 42.17 -28.42 -8.37
C GLU A 93 42.77 -29.52 -7.47
N TRP A 94 42.72 -29.32 -6.16
CA TRP A 94 43.24 -30.28 -5.20
C TRP A 94 42.42 -31.58 -5.15
N GLU A 95 41.08 -31.45 -5.06
CA GLU A 95 40.17 -32.60 -4.99
C GLU A 95 40.19 -33.43 -6.28
N ALA A 96 40.49 -32.82 -7.43
CA ALA A 96 40.63 -33.54 -8.70
C ALA A 96 41.79 -34.55 -8.69
N VAL A 97 42.80 -34.33 -7.84
CA VAL A 97 44.02 -35.17 -7.77
C VAL A 97 44.01 -36.05 -6.52
N HIS A 98 43.63 -35.50 -5.36
CA HIS A 98 43.79 -36.16 -4.05
C HIS A 98 42.47 -36.63 -3.43
N GLY A 99 41.34 -36.35 -4.07
CA GLY A 99 40.01 -36.64 -3.54
C GLY A 99 39.53 -35.62 -2.51
N SER A 100 38.38 -35.92 -1.89
CA SER A 100 37.66 -35.01 -0.99
C SER A 100 38.46 -34.61 0.24
N ILE A 101 38.47 -33.31 0.57
CA ILE A 101 39.15 -32.76 1.73
C ILE A 101 38.18 -32.34 2.84
N GLU A 102 38.40 -32.78 4.07
CA GLU A 102 37.69 -32.25 5.24
C GLU A 102 38.38 -30.98 5.74
N TYR A 103 37.60 -30.02 6.25
CA TYR A 103 38.14 -28.77 6.78
C TYR A 103 37.36 -28.26 7.99
N LEU A 104 38.04 -27.49 8.86
CA LEU A 104 37.41 -26.70 9.92
C LEU A 104 37.01 -25.32 9.41
N PHE A 105 35.89 -24.80 9.88
CA PHE A 105 35.53 -23.39 9.66
C PHE A 105 35.97 -22.56 10.87
N ILE A 106 36.79 -21.53 10.63
CA ILE A 106 37.29 -20.65 11.69
C ILE A 106 36.49 -19.34 11.72
N CYS A 107 35.75 -19.14 12.80
CA CYS A 107 34.98 -17.92 13.09
C CYS A 107 35.75 -17.02 14.06
N TYR A 108 35.89 -15.74 13.71
CA TYR A 108 36.54 -14.70 14.51
C TYR A 108 36.00 -13.33 14.09
N THR A 109 36.41 -12.27 14.79
CA THR A 109 36.06 -10.89 14.43
C THR A 109 37.29 -10.02 14.24
N THR A 110 37.26 -9.16 13.23
CA THR A 110 38.32 -8.19 12.90
C THR A 110 38.53 -7.14 14.00
N GLU A 111 37.53 -6.92 14.85
CA GLU A 111 37.61 -6.03 16.00
C GLU A 111 38.45 -6.63 17.17
N GLN A 112 38.60 -7.97 17.20
CA GLN A 112 39.46 -8.68 18.17
C GLN A 112 40.80 -9.09 17.54
N PHE A 113 40.85 -9.24 16.21
CA PHE A 113 42.03 -9.63 15.44
C PHE A 113 42.11 -8.79 14.16
N SER A 114 42.91 -7.73 14.17
CA SER A 114 43.05 -6.81 13.04
C SER A 114 43.81 -7.45 11.88
N HIS A 115 43.30 -7.29 10.66
CA HIS A 115 44.01 -7.71 9.44
C HIS A 115 45.21 -6.81 9.10
N GLU A 116 45.32 -5.64 9.72
CA GLU A 116 46.44 -4.71 9.52
C GLU A 116 47.68 -5.10 10.35
N LEU A 117 47.51 -5.93 11.39
CA LEU A 117 48.57 -6.34 12.29
C LEU A 117 48.99 -7.78 12.00
N ASN A 118 50.22 -7.97 11.52
CA ASN A 118 50.77 -9.30 11.27
C ASN A 118 50.75 -10.18 12.52
N GLU A 119 50.93 -9.61 13.72
CA GLU A 119 50.86 -10.36 14.98
C GLU A 119 49.48 -10.99 15.24
N ASP A 120 48.39 -10.31 14.89
CA ASP A 120 47.04 -10.83 15.05
C ASP A 120 46.77 -11.96 14.05
N MET A 121 47.27 -11.79 12.82
CA MET A 121 47.16 -12.76 11.74
C MET A 121 47.96 -14.04 12.01
N ASP A 122 49.20 -13.89 12.48
CA ASP A 122 50.08 -15.00 12.87
C ASP A 122 49.47 -15.77 14.05
N GLU A 123 48.89 -15.08 15.03
CA GLU A 123 48.21 -15.70 16.17
C GLU A 123 46.93 -16.44 15.75
N LEU A 124 46.13 -15.88 14.84
CA LEU A 124 44.96 -16.56 14.26
C LEU A 124 45.36 -17.85 13.56
N HIS A 125 46.39 -17.80 12.71
CA HIS A 125 46.91 -18.98 12.01
C HIS A 125 47.48 -20.01 12.98
N ARG A 126 48.24 -19.59 14.00
CA ARG A 126 48.77 -20.49 15.04
C ARG A 126 47.67 -21.25 15.76
N ILE A 127 46.59 -20.57 16.15
CA ILE A 127 45.43 -21.19 16.82
C ILE A 127 44.65 -22.08 15.85
N ALA A 128 44.41 -21.63 14.63
CA ALA A 128 43.69 -22.40 13.61
C ALA A 128 44.44 -23.69 13.24
N GLU A 129 45.76 -23.64 13.10
CA GLU A 129 46.60 -24.82 12.86
C GLU A 129 46.50 -25.82 14.02
N ALA A 130 46.61 -25.34 15.26
CA ALA A 130 46.49 -26.17 16.44
C ALA A 130 45.11 -26.84 16.55
N ALA A 131 44.04 -26.08 16.32
CA ALA A 131 42.67 -26.60 16.32
C ALA A 131 42.47 -27.66 15.23
N THR A 132 43.04 -27.43 14.04
CA THR A 132 42.96 -28.35 12.90
C THR A 132 43.69 -29.66 13.17
N ARG A 133 44.90 -29.60 13.74
CA ARG A 133 45.65 -30.79 14.18
C ARG A 133 44.91 -31.54 15.29
N THR A 134 44.33 -30.82 16.25
CA THR A 134 43.56 -31.40 17.36
C THR A 134 42.30 -32.12 16.88
N ALA A 135 41.62 -31.57 15.88
CA ALA A 135 40.44 -32.19 15.27
C ALA A 135 40.77 -33.37 14.34
N GLY A 136 42.05 -33.56 13.97
CA GLY A 136 42.48 -34.61 13.04
C GLY A 136 42.08 -34.33 11.58
N VAL A 137 41.93 -33.06 11.21
CA VAL A 137 41.50 -32.63 9.87
C VAL A 137 42.71 -32.10 9.09
N ALA A 138 42.70 -32.20 7.76
CA ALA A 138 43.85 -31.81 6.92
C ALA A 138 43.94 -30.30 6.64
N ALA A 139 42.82 -29.59 6.75
CA ALA A 139 42.73 -28.18 6.36
C ALA A 139 41.77 -27.38 7.24
N TYR A 140 41.84 -26.05 7.09
CA TYR A 140 40.86 -25.12 7.65
C TYR A 140 40.57 -23.99 6.67
N TRP A 141 39.41 -23.38 6.85
CA TRP A 141 39.00 -22.17 6.15
C TRP A 141 39.08 -20.98 7.11
N LEU A 142 39.85 -19.96 6.73
CA LEU A 142 40.03 -18.73 7.49
C LEU A 142 39.82 -17.53 6.56
N ALA A 143 38.88 -16.65 6.91
CA ALA A 143 38.40 -15.60 6.01
C ALA A 143 39.49 -14.69 5.43
N CYS A 144 40.49 -14.33 6.23
CA CYS A 144 41.55 -13.40 5.81
C CYS A 144 42.55 -14.00 4.82
N SER A 145 42.57 -15.32 4.67
CA SER A 145 43.55 -16.03 3.84
C SER A 145 42.90 -16.86 2.74
N CYS A 146 41.61 -17.17 2.88
CA CYS A 146 40.86 -18.01 1.94
C CYS A 146 39.78 -17.23 1.15
N MET A 147 39.56 -15.94 1.43
CA MET A 147 38.72 -15.10 0.56
C MET A 147 39.56 -14.52 -0.58
N PRO A 148 39.03 -14.52 -1.83
CA PRO A 148 39.70 -13.87 -2.96
C PRO A 148 39.70 -12.34 -2.82
N GLU A 149 40.70 -11.67 -3.40
CA GLU A 149 40.86 -10.20 -3.37
C GLU A 149 40.06 -9.46 -4.47
N ASP A 150 39.56 -10.18 -5.49
CA ASP A 150 38.94 -9.61 -6.69
C ASP A 150 37.42 -9.35 -6.54
N GLU A 151 36.78 -8.79 -7.58
CA GLU A 151 35.32 -8.58 -7.68
C GLU A 151 34.51 -9.82 -7.27
N GLU A 152 35.01 -11.04 -7.41
CA GLU A 152 34.29 -12.25 -7.00
C GLU A 152 34.16 -12.44 -5.46
N GLN A 153 34.84 -11.60 -4.66
CA GLN A 153 34.78 -11.63 -3.19
C GLN A 153 33.35 -11.48 -2.66
N PHE A 154 32.52 -10.64 -3.27
CA PHE A 154 31.16 -10.40 -2.75
C PHE A 154 30.30 -11.66 -2.86
N GLU A 155 30.39 -12.43 -3.95
CA GLU A 155 29.56 -13.63 -4.10
C GLU A 155 29.87 -14.68 -3.03
N ASP A 156 31.15 -14.81 -2.64
CA ASP A 156 31.59 -15.77 -1.64
C ASP A 156 31.18 -15.35 -0.22
N VAL A 157 31.21 -14.04 0.10
CA VAL A 157 30.74 -13.51 1.40
C VAL A 157 29.27 -13.88 1.62
N TYR A 158 28.39 -13.59 0.66
CA TYR A 158 26.96 -13.85 0.82
C TYR A 158 26.58 -15.34 0.65
N ARG A 159 27.54 -16.20 0.29
CA ARG A 159 27.41 -17.67 0.22
C ARG A 159 28.19 -18.39 1.31
N ILE A 160 28.78 -17.66 2.26
CA ILE A 160 29.59 -18.26 3.32
C ILE A 160 28.83 -19.29 4.15
N SER A 161 27.51 -19.09 4.30
CA SER A 161 26.59 -20.04 4.93
C SER A 161 26.58 -21.43 4.28
N ASP A 162 26.92 -21.55 3.00
CA ASP A 162 27.02 -22.84 2.32
C ASP A 162 28.41 -23.50 2.58
N VAL A 163 29.47 -22.69 2.72
CA VAL A 163 30.80 -23.14 3.17
C VAL A 163 30.77 -23.65 4.61
N VAL A 164 30.06 -22.97 5.51
CA VAL A 164 29.89 -23.38 6.90
C VAL A 164 29.21 -24.75 6.99
N ARG A 165 28.15 -24.98 6.20
CA ARG A 165 27.41 -26.26 6.17
C ARG A 165 28.26 -27.45 5.73
N GLY A 166 29.26 -27.20 4.87
CA GLY A 166 30.18 -28.21 4.35
C GLY A 166 31.38 -28.48 5.27
N ALA A 167 31.56 -27.71 6.34
CA ALA A 167 32.68 -27.85 7.26
C ALA A 167 32.50 -29.05 8.22
N HIS A 168 33.62 -29.65 8.62
CA HIS A 168 33.65 -30.75 9.59
C HIS A 168 33.15 -30.28 10.96
N ALA A 169 33.68 -29.16 11.46
CA ALA A 169 33.26 -28.53 12.70
C ALA A 169 33.51 -27.01 12.66
N LEU A 170 32.88 -26.27 13.57
CA LEU A 170 33.08 -24.85 13.79
C LEU A 170 34.06 -24.62 14.95
N VAL A 171 35.06 -23.80 14.70
CA VAL A 171 35.99 -23.28 15.70
C VAL A 171 35.78 -21.79 15.84
N VAL A 172 35.65 -21.32 17.07
CA VAL A 172 35.52 -19.91 17.42
C VAL A 172 36.81 -19.47 18.11
N ILE A 173 37.43 -18.41 17.60
CA ILE A 173 38.63 -17.82 18.20
C ILE A 173 38.24 -16.45 18.76
N ILE A 174 38.46 -16.27 20.07
CA ILE A 174 38.20 -15.01 20.78
C ILE A 174 39.49 -14.42 21.34
N GLY A 175 39.56 -13.09 21.34
CA GLY A 175 40.69 -12.34 21.89
C GLY A 175 40.23 -11.01 22.48
N PRO A 176 40.95 -10.48 23.48
CA PRO A 176 40.55 -9.21 24.10
C PRO A 176 40.67 -8.09 23.07
N PRO A 177 39.59 -7.35 22.77
CA PRO A 177 39.70 -6.17 21.93
C PRO A 177 40.64 -5.13 22.56
N PRO A 178 41.23 -4.22 21.78
CA PRO A 178 42.07 -3.15 22.31
C PRO A 178 41.31 -2.33 23.37
N GLY A 179 41.72 -2.40 24.63
CA GLY A 179 41.12 -1.64 25.73
C GLY A 179 39.92 -2.29 26.45
N PHE A 180 39.58 -3.55 26.14
CA PHE A 180 38.48 -4.27 26.78
C PHE A 180 38.94 -5.23 27.89
N SER A 181 37.99 -5.63 28.74
CA SER A 181 38.16 -6.65 29.77
C SER A 181 38.53 -8.01 29.15
N PRO A 182 39.46 -8.77 29.76
CA PRO A 182 39.85 -10.10 29.29
C PRO A 182 38.83 -11.20 29.63
N ASP A 183 37.58 -10.86 29.98
CA ASP A 183 36.55 -11.86 30.28
C ASP A 183 36.10 -12.60 29.01
N ALA A 184 36.24 -13.92 29.03
CA ALA A 184 35.88 -14.78 27.90
C ALA A 184 34.38 -14.71 27.55
N SER A 185 33.52 -14.49 28.54
CA SER A 185 32.08 -14.40 28.32
C SER A 185 31.71 -13.11 27.59
N GLU A 186 32.30 -11.98 27.98
CA GLU A 186 32.16 -10.70 27.28
C GLU A 186 32.71 -10.75 25.86
N MET A 187 33.90 -11.34 25.65
CA MET A 187 34.48 -11.51 24.31
C MET A 187 33.59 -12.36 23.40
N LEU A 188 32.97 -13.42 23.95
CA LEU A 188 32.05 -14.27 23.21
C LEU A 188 30.74 -13.55 22.87
N ARG A 189 30.20 -12.74 23.79
CA ARG A 189 29.02 -11.89 23.53
C ARG A 189 29.28 -10.87 22.45
N HIS A 190 30.45 -10.25 22.47
CA HIS A 190 30.88 -9.31 21.44
C HIS A 190 30.96 -9.97 20.05
N LEU A 191 31.54 -11.18 19.97
CA LEU A 191 31.52 -11.95 18.72
C LEU A 191 30.08 -12.33 18.31
N GLY A 192 29.27 -12.75 19.27
CA GLY A 192 27.90 -13.21 19.08
C GLY A 192 26.91 -12.11 18.68
N SER A 193 27.20 -10.84 18.99
CA SER A 193 26.36 -9.72 18.58
C SER A 193 26.43 -9.44 17.08
N ARG A 194 27.48 -9.92 16.37
CA ARG A 194 27.61 -9.69 14.93
C ARG A 194 26.63 -10.49 14.10
N MET A 195 26.12 -9.86 13.05
CA MET A 195 25.12 -10.46 12.14
C MET A 195 25.59 -11.78 11.49
N TRP A 196 26.83 -11.86 11.02
CA TRP A 196 27.36 -13.03 10.28
C TRP A 196 27.73 -14.23 11.17
N THR A 197 28.10 -13.99 12.43
CA THR A 197 28.31 -15.06 13.42
C THR A 197 27.06 -15.91 13.61
N PHE A 198 25.88 -15.31 13.42
CA PHE A 198 24.60 -15.98 13.61
C PHE A 198 24.39 -17.16 12.64
N PRO A 199 24.37 -16.98 11.30
CA PRO A 199 24.29 -18.09 10.37
C PRO A 199 25.49 -19.03 10.48
N GLU A 200 26.70 -18.55 10.80
CA GLU A 200 27.88 -19.41 10.98
C GLU A 200 27.68 -20.46 12.10
N VAL A 201 27.24 -20.01 13.28
CA VAL A 201 26.95 -20.91 14.41
C VAL A 201 25.75 -21.79 14.13
N LEU A 202 24.67 -21.20 13.61
CA LEU A 202 23.41 -21.89 13.38
C LEU A 202 23.56 -23.05 12.38
N LEU A 203 24.31 -22.81 11.31
CA LEU A 203 24.46 -23.72 10.17
C LEU A 203 25.68 -24.64 10.26
N SER A 204 26.51 -24.48 11.31
CA SER A 204 27.63 -25.38 11.58
C SER A 204 27.18 -26.83 11.77
N SER A 205 28.10 -27.79 11.64
CA SER A 205 27.80 -29.21 11.85
C SER A 205 27.25 -29.48 13.25
N SER A 206 26.10 -30.16 13.34
CA SER A 206 25.54 -30.59 14.63
C SER A 206 26.20 -31.87 15.18
N ARG A 207 27.13 -32.48 14.44
CA ARG A 207 27.84 -33.71 14.86
C ARG A 207 28.94 -33.44 15.88
N HIS A 208 29.51 -32.24 15.84
CA HIS A 208 30.64 -31.85 16.68
C HIS A 208 30.29 -30.57 17.46
N PRO A 209 30.68 -30.45 18.74
CA PRO A 209 30.49 -29.22 19.50
C PRO A 209 31.38 -28.10 18.96
N ILE A 210 30.98 -26.86 19.22
CA ILE A 210 31.73 -25.66 18.87
C ILE A 210 32.93 -25.57 19.81
N SER A 211 34.13 -25.49 19.25
CA SER A 211 35.37 -25.35 20.04
C SER A 211 35.77 -23.89 20.12
N ILE A 212 35.99 -23.39 21.34
CA ILE A 212 36.31 -21.99 21.63
C ILE A 212 37.74 -21.91 22.13
N TYR A 213 38.57 -21.18 21.38
CA TYR A 213 39.96 -20.90 21.69
C TYR A 213 40.12 -19.43 22.09
N THR A 214 40.94 -19.17 23.09
CA THR A 214 41.22 -17.82 23.58
C THR A 214 42.67 -17.44 23.27
N ARG A 215 42.87 -16.22 22.79
CA ARG A 215 44.19 -15.62 22.55
C ARG A 215 45.12 -15.78 23.75
N GLY A 216 46.38 -16.12 23.50
CA GLY A 216 47.41 -16.25 24.53
C GLY A 216 47.29 -17.50 25.43
N CYS A 217 46.28 -18.35 25.22
CA CYS A 217 46.20 -19.65 25.89
C CYS A 217 47.03 -20.71 25.16
N ALA A 218 47.35 -21.79 25.89
CA ALA A 218 48.03 -22.95 25.29
C ALA A 218 47.17 -23.56 24.16
N PRO A 219 47.79 -24.07 23.09
CA PRO A 219 47.07 -24.65 21.94
C PRO A 219 46.11 -25.79 22.30
N ASP A 220 46.39 -26.53 23.38
CA ASP A 220 45.57 -27.66 23.84
C ASP A 220 44.42 -27.21 24.77
N SER A 221 44.36 -25.92 25.12
CA SER A 221 43.40 -25.36 26.05
C SER A 221 42.25 -24.70 25.31
N PHE A 222 41.14 -25.42 25.16
CA PHE A 222 39.91 -24.92 24.55
C PHE A 222 38.66 -25.33 25.34
N ARG A 223 37.60 -24.55 25.21
CA ARG A 223 36.28 -24.89 25.77
C ARG A 223 35.37 -25.41 24.66
N THR A 224 34.48 -26.34 24.97
CA THR A 224 33.46 -26.80 24.02
C THR A 224 32.07 -26.34 24.42
N LEU A 225 31.26 -25.95 23.44
CA LEU A 225 29.86 -25.58 23.63
C LEU A 225 28.96 -26.27 22.60
N SER A 226 27.76 -26.64 23.04
CA SER A 226 26.66 -26.93 22.11
C SER A 226 26.12 -25.63 21.52
N LYS A 227 25.41 -25.70 20.38
CA LYS A 227 24.74 -24.53 19.78
C LYS A 227 23.78 -23.86 20.76
N ARG A 228 23.07 -24.65 21.56
CA ARG A 228 22.13 -24.15 22.59
C ARG A 228 22.83 -23.37 23.70
N ASN A 229 23.96 -23.88 24.21
CA ASN A 229 24.72 -23.17 25.25
C ASN A 229 25.43 -21.95 24.68
N PHE A 230 25.92 -22.02 23.43
CA PHE A 230 26.46 -20.87 22.72
C PHE A 230 25.41 -19.75 22.63
N ALA A 231 24.17 -20.06 22.25
CA ALA A 231 23.10 -19.08 22.19
C ALA A 231 22.84 -18.39 23.54
N ILE A 232 22.83 -19.15 24.64
CA ILE A 232 22.62 -18.61 26.00
C ILE A 232 23.72 -17.64 26.41
N GLU A 233 24.96 -17.96 26.06
CA GLU A 233 26.12 -17.17 26.49
C GLU A 233 26.39 -15.98 25.57
N ALA A 234 26.25 -16.17 24.26
CA ALA A 234 26.65 -15.23 23.22
C ALA A 234 25.50 -14.34 22.70
N TRP A 235 24.24 -14.79 22.77
CA TRP A 235 23.11 -14.06 22.17
C TRP A 235 22.12 -13.55 23.23
N GLY A 236 21.67 -12.30 23.07
CA GLY A 236 20.65 -11.68 23.92
C GLY A 236 19.23 -12.23 23.69
N ASP A 237 19.00 -12.88 22.56
CA ASP A 237 17.70 -13.39 22.09
C ASP A 237 17.63 -14.93 22.09
N ALA A 238 18.34 -15.59 23.02
CA ALA A 238 18.42 -17.05 23.14
C ALA A 238 17.05 -17.78 23.09
N PRO A 239 15.96 -17.29 23.72
CA PRO A 239 14.66 -17.95 23.65
C PRO A 239 14.05 -18.01 22.23
N VAL A 240 14.28 -16.97 21.43
CA VAL A 240 13.76 -16.86 20.06
C VAL A 240 14.65 -17.62 19.10
N SER A 241 15.97 -17.38 19.15
CA SER A 241 16.97 -18.03 18.30
C SER A 241 17.04 -19.55 18.51
N ARG A 242 16.67 -20.06 19.69
CA ARG A 242 16.55 -21.50 19.94
C ARG A 242 15.63 -22.21 18.95
N GLN A 243 14.54 -21.57 18.50
CA GLN A 243 13.62 -22.18 17.54
C GLN A 243 14.30 -22.47 16.21
N LEU A 244 15.20 -21.57 15.78
CA LEU A 244 16.02 -21.80 14.59
C LEU A 244 17.05 -22.90 14.82
N ILE A 245 17.68 -22.96 16.00
CA ILE A 245 18.61 -24.06 16.34
C ILE A 245 17.87 -25.40 16.24
N ASP A 246 16.69 -25.50 16.85
CA ASP A 246 15.89 -26.72 16.83
C ASP A 246 15.46 -27.10 15.40
N HIS A 247 15.25 -26.13 14.50
CA HIS A 247 15.04 -26.36 13.06
C HIS A 247 16.26 -26.96 12.35
N TYR A 248 17.44 -26.35 12.50
CA TYR A 248 18.65 -26.83 11.82
C TYR A 248 19.27 -28.08 12.46
N GLU A 249 18.99 -28.36 13.73
CA GLU A 249 19.28 -29.64 14.38
C GLU A 249 18.23 -30.72 14.07
N ALA A 250 17.19 -30.39 13.28
CA ALA A 250 16.07 -31.27 12.94
C ALA A 250 15.30 -31.82 14.16
N SER A 251 15.32 -31.10 15.28
CA SER A 251 14.50 -31.39 16.46
C SER A 251 13.05 -30.94 16.27
N ILE A 252 12.84 -29.76 15.67
CA ILE A 252 11.52 -29.19 15.37
C ILE A 252 11.59 -28.49 14.01
N ILE A 253 10.80 -28.91 13.03
CA ILE A 253 10.83 -28.30 11.71
C ILE A 253 9.80 -27.18 11.60
N LEU A 254 10.28 -25.93 11.65
CA LEU A 254 9.51 -24.73 11.30
C LEU A 254 9.05 -24.75 9.83
N SER A 255 7.84 -24.24 9.57
CA SER A 255 7.34 -23.91 8.22
C SER A 255 8.16 -22.77 7.59
N PRO A 256 8.09 -22.56 6.27
CA PRO A 256 8.79 -21.44 5.61
C PRO A 256 8.43 -20.07 6.20
N LEU A 257 7.15 -19.84 6.52
CA LEU A 257 6.67 -18.60 7.14
C LEU A 257 7.24 -18.41 8.54
N GLU A 258 7.20 -19.45 9.39
CA GLU A 258 7.76 -19.40 10.75
C GLU A 258 9.29 -19.19 10.70
N LEU A 259 9.99 -19.91 9.81
CA LEU A 259 11.44 -19.79 9.64
C LEU A 259 11.84 -18.35 9.33
N VAL A 260 11.19 -17.71 8.36
CA VAL A 260 11.49 -16.33 7.99
C VAL A 260 11.06 -15.35 9.09
N SER A 261 9.90 -15.56 9.72
CA SER A 261 9.40 -14.70 10.79
C SER A 261 10.36 -14.68 11.99
N VAL A 262 10.79 -15.86 12.45
CA VAL A 262 11.74 -15.98 13.57
C VAL A 262 13.10 -15.42 13.18
N ALA A 263 13.57 -15.65 11.94
CA ALA A 263 14.82 -15.09 11.47
C ALA A 263 14.80 -13.55 11.45
N LEU A 264 13.71 -12.94 10.98
CA LEU A 264 13.54 -11.47 10.99
C LEU A 264 13.40 -10.88 12.39
N GLN A 265 12.99 -11.65 13.39
CA GLN A 265 13.05 -11.22 14.80
C GLN A 265 14.48 -11.27 15.37
N CYS A 266 15.32 -12.17 14.85
CA CYS A 266 16.70 -12.33 15.29
C CYS A 266 17.66 -11.31 14.64
N PHE A 267 17.64 -11.16 13.31
CA PHE A 267 18.64 -10.35 12.60
C PHE A 267 18.76 -8.89 13.07
N PRO A 268 17.67 -8.14 13.37
CA PRO A 268 17.76 -6.74 13.80
C PRO A 268 18.43 -6.52 15.16
N ASN A 269 18.49 -7.55 16.02
CA ASN A 269 19.13 -7.46 17.33
C ASN A 269 20.67 -7.59 17.26
N ARG A 270 21.24 -7.61 16.05
CA ARG A 270 22.64 -7.90 15.79
C ARG A 270 23.32 -6.71 15.12
N ASP A 271 24.58 -6.49 15.51
CA ASP A 271 25.43 -5.44 14.98
C ASP A 271 25.86 -5.80 13.56
N THR A 272 25.76 -4.84 12.65
CA THR A 272 26.26 -4.95 11.28
C THR A 272 26.88 -3.65 10.82
N THR A 273 28.07 -3.74 10.24
CA THR A 273 28.62 -2.69 9.39
C THR A 273 28.05 -2.90 8.00
N ALA A 274 27.05 -2.12 7.61
CA ALA A 274 26.40 -2.26 6.32
C ALA A 274 27.40 -1.96 5.19
N TYR A 275 27.77 -2.99 4.43
CA TYR A 275 28.54 -2.87 3.20
C TYR A 275 27.61 -2.53 2.05
N TYR A 276 26.45 -3.23 1.97
CA TYR A 276 25.35 -2.88 1.09
C TYR A 276 24.06 -2.58 1.86
N PRO A 277 23.15 -1.74 1.29
CA PRO A 277 21.85 -1.49 1.90
C PRO A 277 21.00 -2.76 2.09
N GLY A 278 21.27 -3.81 1.32
CA GLY A 278 20.56 -5.09 1.32
C GLY A 278 21.10 -6.16 2.29
N ASP A 279 22.15 -5.89 3.06
CA ASP A 279 22.92 -6.93 3.79
C ASP A 279 22.08 -7.78 4.75
N LEU A 280 21.11 -7.18 5.44
CA LEU A 280 20.20 -7.92 6.33
C LEU A 280 19.45 -9.03 5.57
N SER A 281 18.96 -8.71 4.38
CA SER A 281 18.22 -9.64 3.52
C SER A 281 19.15 -10.70 2.90
N TYR A 282 20.41 -10.34 2.63
CA TYR A 282 21.40 -11.31 2.15
C TYR A 282 21.96 -12.21 3.27
N ALA A 283 21.97 -11.77 4.52
CA ALA A 283 22.23 -12.65 5.66
C ALA A 283 21.11 -13.68 5.83
N LEU A 284 19.84 -13.25 5.71
CA LEU A 284 18.68 -14.14 5.69
C LEU A 284 18.74 -15.14 4.53
N MET A 285 19.26 -14.72 3.37
CA MET A 285 19.45 -15.62 2.23
C MET A 285 20.26 -16.87 2.62
N GLY A 286 21.25 -16.76 3.51
CA GLY A 286 22.02 -17.89 4.03
C GLY A 286 21.17 -18.98 4.69
N LEU A 287 20.01 -18.65 5.24
CA LEU A 287 19.08 -19.58 5.89
C LEU A 287 18.15 -20.28 4.89
N LEU A 288 17.88 -19.67 3.73
CA LEU A 288 16.92 -20.22 2.78
C LEU A 288 17.57 -21.26 1.84
N ARG A 289 16.76 -21.81 0.92
CA ARG A 289 17.22 -22.86 -0.02
C ARG A 289 17.89 -22.28 -1.27
N ARG A 290 17.28 -21.27 -1.90
CA ARG A 290 17.74 -20.67 -3.16
C ARG A 290 18.54 -19.39 -2.88
N ARG A 291 19.54 -19.13 -3.73
CA ARG A 291 20.47 -17.99 -3.65
C ARG A 291 20.28 -17.10 -4.87
N PRO A 292 19.39 -16.09 -4.83
CA PRO A 292 19.40 -15.07 -5.87
C PRO A 292 20.72 -14.28 -5.84
N ASN A 293 21.14 -13.78 -7.00
CA ASN A 293 22.34 -12.98 -7.15
C ASN A 293 22.16 -11.67 -6.37
N VAL A 294 23.24 -11.29 -5.71
CA VAL A 294 23.32 -10.06 -4.94
C VAL A 294 23.34 -8.89 -5.91
N ASN A 295 22.51 -7.89 -5.64
CA ASN A 295 22.53 -6.60 -6.33
C ASN A 295 22.88 -5.51 -5.33
N GLN A 296 23.93 -4.78 -5.63
CA GLN A 296 24.50 -3.73 -4.78
C GLN A 296 23.56 -2.52 -4.65
N ASN A 297 22.70 -2.30 -5.66
CA ASN A 297 21.78 -1.17 -5.73
C ASN A 297 20.43 -1.45 -5.07
N ASP A 298 20.22 -2.65 -4.51
CA ASP A 298 18.98 -2.96 -3.83
C ASP A 298 18.97 -2.44 -2.41
N SER A 299 17.82 -1.90 -2.01
CA SER A 299 17.51 -1.70 -0.60
C SER A 299 17.33 -3.04 0.12
N ALA A 300 17.28 -3.00 1.46
CA ALA A 300 16.90 -4.16 2.27
C ALA A 300 15.54 -4.76 1.84
N PHE A 301 14.54 -3.93 1.56
CA PHE A 301 13.21 -4.40 1.17
C PHE A 301 13.21 -5.03 -0.22
N GLU A 302 13.90 -4.44 -1.20
CA GLU A 302 14.02 -4.99 -2.55
C GLU A 302 14.76 -6.32 -2.55
N ALA A 303 15.88 -6.42 -1.82
CA ALA A 303 16.63 -7.65 -1.66
C ALA A 303 15.78 -8.74 -1.00
N PHE A 304 14.98 -8.37 0.02
CA PHE A 304 14.03 -9.28 0.68
C PHE A 304 12.94 -9.78 -0.27
N CYS A 305 12.34 -8.89 -1.06
CA CYS A 305 11.34 -9.28 -2.05
C CYS A 305 11.93 -10.19 -3.13
N ARG A 306 13.15 -9.92 -3.61
CA ARG A 306 13.84 -10.82 -4.55
C ARG A 306 14.07 -12.19 -3.91
N LEU A 307 14.50 -12.21 -2.65
CA LEU A 307 14.68 -13.45 -1.91
C LEU A 307 13.37 -14.23 -1.76
N SER A 308 12.28 -13.53 -1.45
CA SER A 308 10.95 -14.11 -1.30
C SER A 308 10.41 -14.67 -2.61
N LEU A 309 10.55 -13.95 -3.72
CA LEU A 309 10.15 -14.40 -5.06
C LEU A 309 10.97 -15.58 -5.58
N ALA A 310 12.27 -15.61 -5.23
CA ALA A 310 13.15 -16.69 -5.63
C ALA A 310 12.85 -17.98 -4.85
N ASN A 311 12.49 -17.88 -3.57
CA ASN A 311 12.20 -19.01 -2.69
C ASN A 311 10.71 -19.36 -2.64
N ASP A 312 10.40 -20.58 -2.21
CA ASP A 312 9.02 -20.93 -1.88
C ASP A 312 8.71 -20.37 -0.49
N SER A 313 8.26 -19.12 -0.48
CA SER A 313 8.09 -18.34 0.74
C SER A 313 6.63 -18.27 1.19
N ASP A 314 5.76 -19.17 0.69
CA ASP A 314 4.33 -19.17 0.98
C ASP A 314 3.72 -17.75 0.90
N GLN A 315 3.90 -17.05 -0.23
CA GLN A 315 3.39 -15.68 -0.46
C GLN A 315 3.61 -14.70 0.73
N LEU A 316 4.81 -14.72 1.28
CA LEU A 316 5.19 -13.93 2.46
C LEU A 316 4.96 -12.43 2.29
N ILE A 317 5.24 -11.88 1.11
CA ILE A 317 5.13 -10.45 0.86
C ILE A 317 3.66 -10.03 0.81
N GLU A 318 2.82 -10.84 0.16
CA GLU A 318 1.38 -10.65 0.06
C GLU A 318 0.73 -10.64 1.46
N ARG A 319 1.22 -11.47 2.38
CA ARG A 319 0.81 -11.47 3.79
C ARG A 319 1.29 -10.22 4.51
N LEU A 320 2.57 -9.87 4.35
CA LEU A 320 3.19 -8.71 5.01
C LEU A 320 2.50 -7.39 4.65
N ILE A 321 2.14 -7.16 3.38
CA ILE A 321 1.46 -5.93 2.97
C ILE A 321 0.06 -5.76 3.60
N CYS A 322 -0.56 -6.86 4.05
CA CYS A 322 -1.88 -6.89 4.70
C CYS A 322 -1.84 -6.65 6.21
N MET A 323 -0.67 -6.51 6.81
CA MET A 323 -0.49 -6.26 8.26
C MET A 323 -0.64 -4.77 8.57
N LEU A 324 -1.40 -4.39 9.60
CA LEU A 324 -1.44 -3.01 10.08
C LEU A 324 -0.38 -2.83 11.18
N PRO A 325 0.76 -2.16 10.91
CA PRO A 325 1.77 -1.97 11.94
C PRO A 325 1.21 -1.11 13.07
N ARG A 326 1.63 -1.36 14.31
CA ARG A 326 1.13 -0.59 15.47
C ARG A 326 1.59 0.87 15.45
N LYS A 327 2.67 1.16 14.72
CA LYS A 327 3.21 2.49 14.47
C LYS A 327 3.65 2.58 13.01
N ASN A 328 3.25 3.64 12.32
CA ASN A 328 3.52 3.83 10.89
C ASN A 328 5.01 3.96 10.53
N ASP A 329 5.87 4.30 11.51
CA ASP A 329 7.30 4.48 11.28
C ASP A 329 8.15 3.22 11.51
N ARG A 330 7.53 2.11 11.89
CA ARG A 330 8.26 0.85 12.05
C ARG A 330 8.77 0.33 10.71
N PRO A 331 9.97 -0.27 10.68
CA PRO A 331 10.49 -0.88 9.47
C PRO A 331 9.70 -2.14 9.13
N TRP A 332 9.68 -2.50 7.84
CA TRP A 332 8.90 -3.64 7.33
C TRP A 332 9.31 -5.01 7.92
N HIS A 333 10.53 -5.13 8.47
CA HIS A 333 11.03 -6.37 9.05
C HIS A 333 10.58 -6.58 10.51
N GLU A 334 10.09 -5.54 11.18
CA GLU A 334 9.36 -5.69 12.44
C GLU A 334 7.94 -6.18 12.11
N ILE A 335 7.76 -7.50 12.05
CA ILE A 335 6.47 -8.12 11.76
C ILE A 335 5.56 -7.93 13.00
N ASP A 336 4.82 -6.83 13.02
CA ASP A 336 3.79 -6.54 14.01
C ASP A 336 2.44 -6.23 13.35
N ASP A 337 1.36 -6.71 13.96
CA ASP A 337 0.00 -6.40 13.53
C ASP A 337 -0.80 -5.81 14.69
N PHE A 338 -1.68 -4.86 14.37
CA PHE A 338 -2.56 -4.25 15.35
C PHE A 338 -3.47 -5.29 16.04
N TRP A 339 -3.95 -6.28 15.29
CA TRP A 339 -4.85 -7.34 15.77
C TRP A 339 -4.11 -8.57 16.32
N ASP A 340 -2.78 -8.49 16.48
CA ASP A 340 -1.93 -9.60 16.96
C ASP A 340 -1.97 -10.85 16.06
N SER A 341 -2.32 -10.67 14.79
CA SER A 341 -2.32 -11.73 13.78
C SER A 341 -0.90 -12.11 13.38
N ASN A 342 -0.65 -13.40 13.18
CA ASN A 342 0.59 -13.86 12.59
C ASN A 342 0.49 -13.86 11.06
N LEU A 343 1.62 -13.94 10.37
CA LEU A 343 1.65 -13.97 8.90
C LEU A 343 0.88 -15.18 8.32
N TRP A 344 0.92 -16.33 8.99
CA TRP A 344 0.19 -17.53 8.56
C TRP A 344 -1.31 -17.48 8.84
N ASP A 345 -1.79 -16.54 9.66
CA ASP A 345 -3.24 -16.34 9.90
C ASP A 345 -3.89 -15.58 8.73
N ILE A 346 -3.09 -14.94 7.89
CA ILE A 346 -3.53 -14.18 6.71
C ILE A 346 -3.44 -15.07 5.46
N GLU A 347 -4.55 -15.19 4.75
CA GLU A 347 -4.64 -15.85 3.44
C GLU A 347 -4.70 -14.80 2.32
N PRO A 348 -3.68 -14.71 1.44
CA PRO A 348 -3.64 -13.75 0.34
C PRO A 348 -4.71 -13.97 -0.74
N LEU A 349 -5.24 -12.87 -1.25
CA LEU A 349 -6.18 -12.82 -2.40
C LEU A 349 -5.52 -12.28 -3.67
N CYS A 350 -4.34 -11.69 -3.54
CA CYS A 350 -3.53 -11.15 -4.62
C CYS A 350 -2.19 -11.89 -4.69
N GLN A 351 -1.43 -11.61 -5.74
CA GLN A 351 -0.11 -12.18 -5.97
C GLN A 351 0.90 -11.07 -6.30
N VAL A 352 2.09 -11.14 -5.74
CA VAL A 352 3.23 -10.33 -6.17
C VAL A 352 3.76 -10.90 -7.48
N VAL A 353 3.69 -10.09 -8.53
CA VAL A 353 4.13 -10.46 -9.88
C VAL A 353 5.50 -9.87 -10.23
N GLY A 354 6.06 -9.03 -9.37
CA GLY A 354 7.44 -8.56 -9.52
C GLY A 354 7.80 -7.38 -8.63
N LEU A 355 9.05 -6.95 -8.75
CA LEU A 355 9.57 -5.74 -8.10
C LEU A 355 9.35 -4.50 -8.96
N GLY A 356 8.80 -3.43 -8.38
CA GLY A 356 8.60 -2.15 -9.07
C GLY A 356 9.82 -1.21 -9.01
N GLY A 357 10.76 -1.46 -8.09
CA GLY A 357 11.86 -0.54 -7.77
C GLY A 357 11.43 0.52 -6.74
N GLU A 358 12.40 1.18 -6.09
CA GLU A 358 12.16 2.24 -5.09
C GLU A 358 11.29 1.75 -3.91
N ASP A 359 11.60 0.56 -3.38
CA ASP A 359 10.84 -0.08 -2.29
C ASP A 359 9.37 -0.39 -2.62
N THR A 360 9.08 -0.66 -3.91
CA THR A 360 7.73 -1.03 -4.37
C THR A 360 7.66 -2.43 -4.95
N VAL A 361 6.48 -3.04 -4.83
CA VAL A 361 6.12 -4.33 -5.41
C VAL A 361 4.99 -4.15 -6.41
N ILE A 362 4.94 -5.01 -7.42
CA ILE A 362 3.84 -5.03 -8.39
C ILE A 362 2.95 -6.21 -8.03
N LEU A 363 1.68 -5.93 -7.83
CA LEU A 363 0.65 -6.87 -7.43
C LEU A 363 -0.36 -7.08 -8.56
N SER A 364 -0.94 -8.26 -8.60
CA SER A 364 -2.03 -8.60 -9.50
C SER A 364 -3.13 -9.39 -8.79
N GLY A 365 -4.36 -9.24 -9.27
CA GLY A 365 -5.49 -10.09 -8.87
C GLY A 365 -6.24 -9.66 -7.62
N ALA A 366 -5.85 -8.55 -6.96
CA ALA A 366 -6.60 -7.98 -5.84
C ALA A 366 -8.01 -7.55 -6.25
N PHE A 367 -8.92 -7.34 -5.29
CA PHE A 367 -10.23 -6.75 -5.54
C PHE A 367 -10.24 -5.30 -5.09
N GLY A 368 -10.92 -4.40 -5.78
CA GLY A 368 -10.85 -2.99 -5.40
C GLY A 368 -11.97 -2.11 -5.94
N ALA A 369 -12.19 -1.03 -5.21
CA ALA A 369 -13.12 0.03 -5.54
C ALA A 369 -12.52 1.41 -5.19
N PRO A 370 -12.83 2.47 -5.96
CA PRO A 370 -12.42 3.82 -5.64
C PRO A 370 -13.21 4.35 -4.44
N ILE A 371 -12.58 5.25 -3.69
CA ILE A 371 -13.23 5.97 -2.59
C ILE A 371 -13.61 7.38 -3.08
N ARG A 372 -14.86 7.77 -2.87
CA ARG A 372 -15.37 9.06 -3.32
C ARG A 372 -15.27 10.11 -2.23
N TRP A 373 -14.50 11.17 -2.50
CA TRP A 373 -14.24 12.28 -1.57
C TRP A 373 -14.97 13.58 -1.89
N LYS A 374 -15.59 13.69 -3.08
CA LYS A 374 -16.15 14.98 -3.56
C LYS A 374 -17.47 15.37 -2.91
N SER A 375 -18.40 14.41 -2.87
CA SER A 375 -19.77 14.62 -2.39
C SER A 375 -20.44 13.27 -2.16
N PHE A 376 -21.40 13.23 -1.24
CA PHE A 376 -22.35 12.13 -1.14
C PHE A 376 -23.28 12.13 -2.36
N GLU A 377 -23.59 10.94 -2.86
CA GLU A 377 -24.60 10.74 -3.89
C GLU A 377 -25.83 10.07 -3.30
N PRO A 378 -27.02 10.30 -3.90
CA PRO A 378 -28.20 9.53 -3.55
C PRO A 378 -27.94 8.03 -3.73
N VAL A 379 -28.10 7.27 -2.64
CA VAL A 379 -27.87 5.82 -2.64
C VAL A 379 -29.16 5.10 -3.04
N ASN A 380 -29.06 4.14 -3.96
CA ASN A 380 -30.20 3.28 -4.27
C ASN A 380 -30.46 2.32 -3.11
N LEU A 381 -31.65 2.36 -2.53
CA LEU A 381 -32.05 1.48 -1.43
C LEU A 381 -33.03 0.43 -1.93
N LEU A 382 -32.66 -0.84 -1.79
CA LEU A 382 -33.58 -1.94 -2.03
C LEU A 382 -34.55 -2.06 -0.85
N MET A 383 -35.80 -1.70 -1.10
CA MET A 383 -36.87 -1.79 -0.13
C MET A 383 -37.92 -2.82 -0.53
N ARG A 384 -38.56 -3.47 0.45
CA ARG A 384 -39.68 -4.40 0.20
C ARG A 384 -40.82 -3.69 -0.56
N ASN A 385 -41.26 -4.30 -1.66
CA ASN A 385 -42.45 -3.88 -2.38
C ASN A 385 -43.70 -4.28 -1.58
N THR A 386 -44.38 -3.30 -1.01
CA THR A 386 -45.68 -3.48 -0.34
C THR A 386 -46.79 -2.89 -1.21
N VAL A 387 -48.02 -3.41 -1.10
CA VAL A 387 -49.18 -2.88 -1.83
C VAL A 387 -49.37 -1.39 -1.54
N ARG A 388 -49.17 -0.98 -0.28
CA ARG A 388 -49.24 0.44 0.13
C ARG A 388 -48.22 1.31 -0.61
N ARG A 389 -46.96 0.86 -0.72
CA ARG A 389 -45.93 1.58 -1.49
C ARG A 389 -46.22 1.57 -2.99
N TRP A 390 -46.75 0.48 -3.53
CA TRP A 390 -47.17 0.42 -4.92
C TRP A 390 -48.27 1.43 -5.22
N VAL A 391 -49.31 1.49 -4.38
CA VAL A 391 -50.41 2.47 -4.50
C VAL A 391 -49.87 3.90 -4.38
N ALA A 392 -49.03 4.19 -3.38
CA ALA A 392 -48.43 5.51 -3.21
C ALA A 392 -47.57 5.91 -4.41
N ARG A 393 -46.77 4.98 -4.98
CA ARG A 393 -46.01 5.21 -6.22
C ARG A 393 -46.95 5.47 -7.40
N ALA A 394 -48.00 4.68 -7.56
CA ALA A 394 -48.94 4.82 -8.66
C ALA A 394 -49.66 6.17 -8.61
N VAL A 395 -50.20 6.55 -7.44
CA VAL A 395 -50.88 7.83 -7.20
C VAL A 395 -49.95 9.01 -7.47
N LEU A 396 -48.75 9.01 -6.88
CA LEU A 396 -47.77 10.09 -7.09
C LEU A 396 -47.34 10.19 -8.57
N ARG A 397 -47.10 9.06 -9.24
CA ARG A 397 -46.71 9.02 -10.67
C ARG A 397 -47.84 9.42 -11.62
N SER A 398 -49.10 9.19 -11.28
CA SER A 398 -50.25 9.60 -12.11
C SER A 398 -50.63 11.08 -11.95
N THR A 399 -50.09 11.78 -10.95
CA THR A 399 -50.40 13.19 -10.64
C THR A 399 -50.25 14.15 -11.83
N PRO A 400 -49.18 14.09 -12.65
CA PRO A 400 -49.05 14.97 -13.82
C PRO A 400 -50.14 14.74 -14.88
N LEU A 401 -50.61 13.50 -15.03
CA LEU A 401 -51.71 13.16 -15.94
C LEU A 401 -53.03 13.75 -15.44
N TRP A 402 -53.27 13.74 -14.13
CA TRP A 402 -54.47 14.35 -13.53
C TRP A 402 -54.46 15.86 -13.70
N LEU A 403 -53.30 16.51 -13.56
CA LEU A 403 -53.17 17.94 -13.84
C LEU A 403 -53.43 18.25 -15.31
N PHE A 404 -52.81 17.50 -16.23
CA PHE A 404 -52.97 17.71 -17.67
C PHE A 404 -54.43 17.52 -18.11
N THR A 405 -55.06 16.42 -17.69
CA THR A 405 -56.47 16.14 -18.01
C THR A 405 -57.42 17.17 -17.39
N GLY A 406 -57.16 17.62 -16.16
CA GLY A 406 -57.91 18.70 -15.51
C GLY A 406 -57.83 20.02 -16.28
N VAL A 407 -56.60 20.47 -16.60
CA VAL A 407 -56.36 21.74 -17.31
C VAL A 407 -56.92 21.71 -18.73
N VAL A 408 -56.69 20.63 -19.49
CA VAL A 408 -57.20 20.50 -20.86
C VAL A 408 -58.74 20.49 -20.88
N SER A 409 -59.37 19.79 -19.93
CA SER A 409 -60.84 19.74 -19.85
C SER A 409 -61.45 21.10 -19.48
N LEU A 410 -60.82 21.85 -18.57
CA LEU A 410 -61.24 23.21 -18.22
C LEU A 410 -61.01 24.19 -19.37
N LEU A 411 -59.88 24.11 -20.08
CA LEU A 411 -59.60 24.95 -21.24
C LEU A 411 -60.58 24.68 -22.40
N ALA A 412 -60.83 23.41 -22.72
CA ALA A 412 -61.78 23.02 -23.76
C ALA A 412 -63.22 23.45 -23.43
N SER A 413 -63.58 23.48 -22.14
CA SER A 413 -64.90 23.93 -21.70
C SER A 413 -65.11 25.45 -21.80
N SER A 414 -64.03 26.25 -21.78
CA SER A 414 -64.11 27.71 -21.87
C SER A 414 -64.56 28.22 -23.25
N LEU A 415 -64.52 27.34 -24.27
CA LEU A 415 -65.08 27.59 -25.60
C LEU A 415 -66.59 27.29 -25.72
N SER A 416 -67.22 26.72 -24.69
CA SER A 416 -68.63 26.32 -24.69
C SER A 416 -69.49 27.21 -23.79
N LYS A 417 -70.66 27.64 -24.26
CA LYS A 417 -71.62 28.42 -23.45
C LYS A 417 -72.48 27.46 -22.60
N GLY A 418 -71.97 27.04 -21.44
CA GLY A 418 -72.73 26.26 -20.44
C GLY A 418 -71.87 25.36 -19.54
N ILE A 419 -72.42 24.89 -18.42
CA ILE A 419 -71.78 23.86 -17.58
C ILE A 419 -71.92 22.51 -18.30
N THR A 420 -70.84 22.03 -18.88
CA THR A 420 -70.79 20.75 -19.60
C THR A 420 -70.20 19.64 -18.72
N LEU A 421 -70.40 18.37 -19.06
CA LEU A 421 -69.75 17.22 -18.38
C LEU A 421 -68.22 17.41 -18.27
N LEU A 422 -67.63 18.14 -19.22
CA LEU A 422 -66.21 18.47 -19.28
C LEU A 422 -65.74 19.42 -18.16
N THR A 423 -66.56 20.38 -17.72
CA THR A 423 -66.21 21.27 -16.59
C THR A 423 -66.16 20.49 -15.28
N MET A 424 -67.11 19.56 -15.08
CA MET A 424 -67.14 18.69 -13.90
C MET A 424 -65.92 17.78 -13.85
N ILE A 425 -65.57 17.14 -14.98
CA ILE A 425 -64.35 16.33 -15.10
C ILE A 425 -63.10 17.18 -14.80
N GLY A 426 -63.05 18.40 -15.35
CA GLY A 426 -61.95 19.33 -15.12
C GLY A 426 -61.73 19.67 -13.63
N TRP A 427 -62.80 20.00 -12.91
CA TRP A 427 -62.74 20.29 -11.48
C TRP A 427 -62.40 19.07 -10.62
N ILE A 428 -62.91 17.88 -10.98
CA ILE A 428 -62.63 16.63 -10.25
C ILE A 428 -61.14 16.29 -10.33
N PHE A 429 -60.56 16.27 -11.54
CA PHE A 429 -59.14 15.92 -11.71
C PHE A 429 -58.20 16.98 -11.12
N THR A 430 -58.58 18.27 -11.19
CA THR A 430 -57.83 19.36 -10.56
C THR A 430 -57.91 19.28 -9.03
N GLY A 431 -59.08 18.99 -8.46
CA GLY A 431 -59.25 18.78 -7.02
C GLY A 431 -58.46 17.57 -6.51
N LEU A 432 -58.46 16.47 -7.27
CA LEU A 432 -57.68 15.27 -6.98
C LEU A 432 -56.17 15.55 -7.01
N TYR A 433 -55.71 16.34 -7.99
CA TYR A 433 -54.33 16.83 -8.06
C TYR A 433 -53.96 17.64 -6.81
N ILE A 434 -54.78 18.61 -6.40
CA ILE A 434 -54.53 19.42 -5.21
C ILE A 434 -54.47 18.55 -3.95
N LEU A 435 -55.36 17.56 -3.82
CA LEU A 435 -55.36 16.63 -2.70
C LEU A 435 -54.07 15.81 -2.65
N VAL A 436 -53.59 15.29 -3.77
CA VAL A 436 -52.32 14.56 -3.82
C VAL A 436 -51.13 15.47 -3.55
N MET A 437 -51.14 16.71 -4.03
CA MET A 437 -50.07 17.68 -3.71
C MET A 437 -49.99 17.94 -2.21
N LEU A 438 -51.13 18.11 -1.53
CA LEU A 438 -51.18 18.26 -0.07
C LEU A 438 -50.76 16.98 0.66
N ALA A 439 -51.15 15.81 0.17
CA ALA A 439 -50.76 14.51 0.73
C ALA A 439 -49.35 14.07 0.33
N SER A 440 -48.67 14.78 -0.58
CA SER A 440 -47.42 14.35 -1.18
C SER A 440 -46.27 14.17 -0.18
N PRO A 441 -46.07 15.05 0.83
CA PRO A 441 -45.00 14.84 1.81
C PRO A 441 -45.19 13.54 2.60
N TYR A 442 -46.44 13.23 2.95
CA TYR A 442 -46.81 12.01 3.65
C TYR A 442 -46.63 10.78 2.76
N LEU A 443 -47.09 10.83 1.51
CA LEU A 443 -46.93 9.72 0.55
C LEU A 443 -45.45 9.43 0.26
N ILE A 444 -44.61 10.47 0.08
CA ILE A 444 -43.16 10.33 -0.10
C ILE A 444 -42.54 9.71 1.16
N TYR A 445 -42.92 10.16 2.35
CA TYR A 445 -42.47 9.55 3.61
C TYR A 445 -42.72 8.03 3.63
N TYR A 446 -43.90 7.54 3.25
CA TYR A 446 -44.17 6.09 3.18
C TYR A 446 -43.35 5.32 2.14
N LEU A 447 -42.94 5.99 1.06
CA LEU A 447 -42.12 5.37 0.03
C LEU A 447 -40.70 5.09 0.51
N TYR A 448 -40.13 6.02 1.29
CA TYR A 448 -38.70 6.01 1.64
C TYR A 448 -38.40 5.68 3.11
N VAL A 449 -39.40 5.63 3.99
CA VAL A 449 -39.25 5.20 5.38
C VAL A 449 -39.53 3.71 5.53
N GLY A 450 -38.67 3.03 6.29
CA GLY A 450 -38.80 1.62 6.64
C GLY A 450 -37.47 0.85 6.57
N LYS A 451 -37.55 -0.45 6.84
CA LYS A 451 -36.40 -1.38 6.83
C LYS A 451 -35.86 -1.56 5.41
N THR A 452 -34.58 -1.29 5.24
CA THR A 452 -33.80 -1.54 4.03
C THR A 452 -33.35 -3.01 4.00
N TRP A 453 -33.37 -3.62 2.82
CA TRP A 453 -32.92 -5.00 2.61
C TRP A 453 -31.50 -5.05 2.05
N ALA A 454 -31.19 -4.11 1.15
CA ALA A 454 -29.85 -3.90 0.63
C ALA A 454 -29.72 -2.43 0.21
N ALA A 455 -28.50 -1.96 0.07
CA ALA A 455 -28.19 -0.66 -0.52
C ALA A 455 -27.17 -0.85 -1.65
N GLN A 456 -27.19 0.08 -2.61
CA GLN A 456 -26.16 0.17 -3.64
C GLN A 456 -24.82 0.37 -2.96
N PRO A 457 -23.80 -0.48 -3.23
CA PRO A 457 -22.48 -0.31 -2.69
C PRO A 457 -21.81 0.98 -3.17
N TRP A 458 -21.34 1.77 -2.21
CA TRP A 458 -20.57 3.00 -2.36
C TRP A 458 -19.56 3.08 -1.22
N LEU A 459 -18.39 3.62 -1.54
CA LEU A 459 -17.39 4.03 -0.56
C LEU A 459 -17.31 5.55 -0.58
N PHE A 460 -17.79 6.18 0.49
CA PHE A 460 -17.65 7.62 0.67
C PHE A 460 -16.60 7.92 1.74
N GLY A 461 -15.72 8.86 1.46
CA GLY A 461 -14.70 9.32 2.39
C GLY A 461 -14.84 10.81 2.68
N PHE A 462 -14.58 11.22 3.92
CA PHE A 462 -14.32 12.62 4.26
C PHE A 462 -13.29 12.73 5.39
N GLU A 463 -12.63 13.88 5.48
CA GLU A 463 -11.63 14.16 6.53
C GLU A 463 -12.33 14.61 7.82
N GLY A 464 -11.89 14.04 8.94
CA GLY A 464 -12.41 14.33 10.27
C GLY A 464 -13.50 13.36 10.74
N TYR A 465 -14.17 13.77 11.82
CA TYR A 465 -15.23 13.04 12.51
C TYR A 465 -16.56 13.78 12.35
N MET A 466 -17.64 13.01 12.21
CA MET A 466 -19.01 13.52 12.19
C MET A 466 -19.91 12.52 12.93
N ASP A 467 -20.94 13.02 13.61
CA ASP A 467 -21.93 12.15 14.25
C ASP A 467 -22.62 11.25 13.22
N ILE A 468 -22.84 9.98 13.58
CA ILE A 468 -23.39 8.98 12.66
C ILE A 468 -24.81 9.34 12.18
N GLY A 469 -25.59 10.01 13.02
CA GLY A 469 -26.94 10.46 12.65
C GLY A 469 -26.93 11.61 11.65
N GLU A 470 -25.94 12.49 11.74
CA GLU A 470 -25.71 13.55 10.76
C GLU A 470 -25.27 12.97 9.42
N ILE A 471 -24.33 12.02 9.42
CA ILE A 471 -23.91 11.28 8.21
C ILE A 471 -25.12 10.61 7.55
N GLU A 472 -25.96 9.92 8.33
CA GLU A 472 -27.15 9.24 7.80
C GLU A 472 -28.13 10.23 7.16
N THR A 473 -28.31 11.39 7.79
CA THR A 473 -29.18 12.46 7.26
C THR A 473 -28.64 13.03 5.96
N LEU A 474 -27.31 13.18 5.82
CA LEU A 474 -26.69 13.69 4.59
C LEU A 474 -26.77 12.70 3.42
N ILE A 475 -26.65 11.39 3.68
CA ILE A 475 -26.68 10.37 2.62
C ILE A 475 -28.10 9.98 2.23
N PHE A 476 -28.98 9.77 3.22
CA PHE A 476 -30.34 9.24 2.98
C PHE A 476 -31.45 10.29 3.16
N GLY A 477 -31.11 11.52 3.55
CA GLY A 477 -32.07 12.61 3.80
C GLY A 477 -32.77 12.55 5.16
N ILE A 478 -32.63 11.44 5.90
CA ILE A 478 -33.27 11.23 7.20
C ILE A 478 -32.46 10.25 8.05
N ASN A 479 -32.35 10.53 9.35
CA ASN A 479 -31.77 9.61 10.33
C ASN A 479 -32.84 8.59 10.80
N LEU A 480 -32.65 7.32 10.45
CA LEU A 480 -33.47 6.18 10.87
C LEU A 480 -32.64 5.12 11.63
N GLY A 481 -31.41 5.44 12.04
CA GLY A 481 -30.50 4.52 12.73
C GLY A 481 -30.11 3.31 11.88
N ARG A 482 -29.95 3.50 10.56
CA ARG A 482 -29.52 2.48 9.60
C ARG A 482 -28.02 2.28 9.62
N LEU A 483 -27.25 3.35 9.76
CA LEU A 483 -25.79 3.29 9.81
C LEU A 483 -25.33 2.81 11.18
N LYS A 484 -24.27 2.01 11.19
CA LYS A 484 -23.64 1.50 12.41
C LYS A 484 -22.13 1.76 12.39
N TRP A 485 -21.54 1.98 13.56
CA TRP A 485 -20.09 2.00 13.67
C TRP A 485 -19.52 0.59 13.45
N SER A 486 -18.37 0.51 12.78
CA SER A 486 -17.66 -0.75 12.59
C SER A 486 -17.08 -1.25 13.92
N PRO A 487 -17.32 -2.51 14.31
CA PRO A 487 -16.90 -3.02 15.63
C PRO A 487 -15.39 -3.31 15.75
N TYR A 488 -14.73 -3.72 14.67
CA TYR A 488 -13.32 -4.16 14.66
C TYR A 488 -12.58 -3.84 13.34
N SER A 489 -13.11 -2.92 12.52
CA SER A 489 -12.57 -2.63 11.19
C SER A 489 -11.23 -1.89 11.20
N SER A 490 -10.97 -1.07 12.23
CA SER A 490 -9.78 -0.22 12.32
C SER A 490 -9.17 -0.24 13.73
N ASP A 491 -7.99 0.34 13.89
CA ASP A 491 -7.32 0.57 15.17
C ASP A 491 -8.14 1.43 16.16
N LEU A 492 -9.03 2.26 15.60
CA LEU A 492 -9.93 3.13 16.35
C LEU A 492 -11.27 2.50 16.68
N SER A 493 -11.60 1.36 16.07
CA SER A 493 -12.90 0.71 16.25
C SER A 493 -13.13 0.31 17.71
N LEU A 494 -14.39 0.39 18.13
CA LEU A 494 -14.84 0.04 19.47
C LEU A 494 -16.10 -0.80 19.34
N HIS A 495 -16.21 -1.85 20.16
CA HIS A 495 -17.41 -2.66 20.25
C HIS A 495 -17.74 -2.97 21.70
N GLU A 496 -19.01 -3.30 21.93
CA GLU A 496 -19.54 -3.71 23.21
C GLU A 496 -20.55 -4.84 23.00
N ALA A 497 -20.63 -5.77 23.96
CA ALA A 497 -21.63 -6.82 23.94
C ALA A 497 -23.00 -6.22 24.34
N GLN A 498 -23.91 -6.10 23.38
CA GLN A 498 -25.28 -5.66 23.61
C GLN A 498 -26.23 -6.84 23.36
N ASN A 499 -26.91 -7.31 24.41
CA ASN A 499 -27.84 -8.45 24.34
C ASN A 499 -27.21 -9.74 23.76
N GLY A 500 -25.91 -9.96 23.98
CA GLY A 500 -25.18 -11.10 23.43
C GLY A 500 -24.71 -10.92 21.98
N GLU A 501 -24.97 -9.78 21.35
CA GLU A 501 -24.47 -9.42 20.02
C GLU A 501 -23.31 -8.43 20.11
N CYS A 502 -22.35 -8.52 19.19
CA CYS A 502 -21.26 -7.55 19.07
C CYS A 502 -21.78 -6.29 18.35
N ALA A 503 -21.90 -5.18 19.09
CA ALA A 503 -22.37 -3.91 18.57
C ALA A 503 -21.24 -2.88 18.54
N GLY A 504 -20.93 -2.36 17.34
CA GLY A 504 -19.97 -1.27 17.19
C GLY A 504 -20.46 0.02 17.88
N GLN A 505 -19.54 0.68 18.57
CA GLN A 505 -19.77 1.91 19.31
C GLN A 505 -19.01 3.06 18.65
N ASP A 506 -19.44 4.27 18.94
CA ASP A 506 -18.74 5.48 18.55
C ASP A 506 -17.29 5.48 19.10
N PRO A 507 -16.27 5.53 18.23
CA PRO A 507 -14.86 5.57 18.62
C PRO A 507 -14.52 6.69 19.61
N THR A 508 -15.23 7.82 19.57
CA THR A 508 -14.97 8.99 20.43
C THR A 508 -15.38 8.78 21.89
N ARG A 509 -16.11 7.71 22.21
CA ARG A 509 -16.33 7.28 23.61
C ARG A 509 -15.02 6.97 24.33
N ARG A 510 -13.99 6.54 23.59
CA ARG A 510 -12.63 6.34 24.12
C ARG A 510 -11.95 7.71 24.24
N GLN A 511 -11.56 8.09 25.46
CA GLN A 511 -10.99 9.41 25.74
C GLN A 511 -9.73 9.72 24.89
N SER A 512 -8.87 8.72 24.65
CA SER A 512 -7.68 8.89 23.80
C SER A 512 -8.05 9.18 22.33
N THR A 513 -9.11 8.54 21.81
CA THR A 513 -9.61 8.81 20.46
C THR A 513 -10.21 10.21 20.38
N ALA A 514 -11.01 10.64 21.36
CA ALA A 514 -11.59 11.99 21.39
C ALA A 514 -10.51 13.08 21.44
N GLN A 515 -9.46 12.89 22.24
CA GLN A 515 -8.32 13.80 22.29
C GLN A 515 -7.59 13.85 20.94
N PHE A 516 -7.38 12.69 20.30
CA PHE A 516 -6.77 12.63 18.97
C PHE A 516 -7.63 13.34 17.92
N VAL A 517 -8.95 13.15 17.93
CA VAL A 517 -9.88 13.85 17.03
C VAL A 517 -9.73 15.37 17.16
N TYR A 518 -9.64 15.88 18.39
CA TYR A 518 -9.45 17.32 18.64
C TYR A 518 -8.07 17.80 18.14
N ALA A 519 -7.01 17.04 18.40
CA ALA A 519 -5.65 17.39 17.96
C ALA A 519 -5.52 17.38 16.42
N ALA A 520 -6.13 16.38 15.77
CA ALA A 520 -6.08 16.20 14.31
C ALA A 520 -6.77 17.33 13.52
N GLN A 521 -7.62 18.15 14.15
CA GLN A 521 -8.22 19.32 13.50
C GLN A 521 -7.18 20.35 13.03
N ASN A 522 -5.98 20.33 13.61
CA ASN A 522 -4.90 21.27 13.30
C ASN A 522 -3.63 20.57 12.79
N SER A 523 -3.73 19.31 12.33
CA SER A 523 -2.58 18.56 11.80
C SER A 523 -1.97 19.23 10.57
N GLN A 524 -0.65 19.25 10.48
CA GLN A 524 0.10 19.85 9.37
C GLN A 524 0.28 18.87 8.19
N TYR A 525 0.87 19.37 7.09
CA TYR A 525 1.20 18.55 5.94
C TYR A 525 2.16 17.40 6.30
N GLY A 526 1.85 16.19 5.83
CA GLY A 526 2.65 15.00 6.12
C GLY A 526 2.43 14.39 7.51
N GLU A 527 1.66 15.03 8.39
CA GLU A 527 1.28 14.47 9.68
C GLU A 527 0.09 13.50 9.55
N LEU A 528 -0.09 12.67 10.58
CA LEU A 528 -1.18 11.71 10.64
C LEU A 528 -2.52 12.43 10.86
N LYS A 529 -3.46 12.23 9.93
CA LYS A 529 -4.80 12.82 9.94
C LYS A 529 -5.84 11.75 10.28
N LEU A 530 -7.07 12.22 10.52
CA LEU A 530 -8.23 11.40 10.82
C LEU A 530 -9.20 11.44 9.65
N PHE A 531 -9.69 10.27 9.23
CA PHE A 531 -10.65 10.16 8.14
C PHE A 531 -11.80 9.23 8.52
N THR A 532 -12.97 9.48 7.93
CA THR A 532 -14.15 8.64 8.06
C THR A 532 -14.47 8.00 6.72
N LEU A 533 -14.59 6.67 6.71
CA LEU A 533 -15.03 5.87 5.56
C LEU A 533 -16.44 5.35 5.83
N ILE A 534 -17.33 5.53 4.86
CA ILE A 534 -18.70 5.00 4.88
C ILE A 534 -18.83 3.96 3.77
N ASP A 535 -19.18 2.74 4.16
CA ASP A 535 -19.59 1.69 3.23
C ASP A 535 -21.11 1.51 3.30
N THR A 536 -21.79 1.84 2.21
CA THR A 536 -23.24 1.72 2.13
C THR A 536 -23.71 0.28 1.92
N ASN A 537 -22.87 -0.64 1.45
CA ASN A 537 -23.24 -2.04 1.24
C ASN A 537 -23.54 -2.74 2.58
N THR A 538 -22.63 -2.57 3.53
CA THR A 538 -22.72 -3.08 4.90
C THR A 538 -23.41 -2.09 5.85
N LEU A 539 -23.65 -0.85 5.40
CA LEU A 539 -24.18 0.27 6.19
C LEU A 539 -23.29 0.58 7.41
N THR A 540 -21.97 0.50 7.23
CA THR A 540 -21.00 0.73 8.29
C THR A 540 -20.22 2.01 8.10
N VAL A 541 -19.92 2.68 9.21
CA VAL A 541 -19.03 3.83 9.29
C VAL A 541 -17.77 3.41 10.04
N THR A 542 -16.60 3.65 9.45
CA THR A 542 -15.29 3.32 10.01
C THR A 542 -14.47 4.59 10.15
N LEU A 543 -13.97 4.86 11.35
CA LEU A 543 -13.00 5.92 11.60
C LEU A 543 -11.59 5.32 11.50
N PHE A 544 -10.67 5.96 10.79
CA PHE A 544 -9.31 5.44 10.59
C PHE A 544 -8.28 6.56 10.49
N ARG A 545 -7.01 6.19 10.65
CA ARG A 545 -5.86 7.10 10.57
C ARG A 545 -5.11 6.89 9.26
N ALA A 546 -4.71 7.97 8.62
CA ALA A 546 -3.89 7.98 7.41
C ALA A 546 -3.16 9.32 7.29
N VAL A 547 -2.05 9.38 6.54
CA VAL A 547 -1.36 10.65 6.29
C VAL A 547 -2.03 11.41 5.15
N ARG A 548 -2.45 10.68 4.11
CA ARG A 548 -3.16 11.21 2.94
C ARG A 548 -4.52 10.54 2.76
N PRO A 549 -5.49 11.23 2.13
CA PRO A 549 -6.78 10.62 1.80
C PRO A 549 -6.59 9.45 0.83
N PRO A 550 -7.01 8.23 1.19
CA PRO A 550 -6.92 7.08 0.30
C PRO A 550 -7.84 7.21 -0.92
N VAL A 551 -7.33 7.01 -2.13
CA VAL A 551 -8.12 7.08 -3.37
C VAL A 551 -8.86 5.77 -3.68
N ALA A 552 -8.39 4.65 -3.14
CA ALA A 552 -8.94 3.33 -3.39
C ALA A 552 -8.82 2.43 -2.16
N MET A 553 -9.76 1.49 -2.05
CA MET A 553 -9.72 0.37 -1.12
C MET A 553 -9.45 -0.91 -1.91
N LEU A 554 -8.38 -1.64 -1.55
CA LEU A 554 -7.94 -2.86 -2.21
C LEU A 554 -7.94 -4.05 -1.23
N LEU A 555 -8.73 -5.08 -1.51
CA LEU A 555 -8.76 -6.32 -0.75
C LEU A 555 -7.62 -7.23 -1.23
N CYS A 556 -6.65 -7.46 -0.36
CA CYS A 556 -5.43 -8.21 -0.68
C CYS A 556 -5.28 -9.50 0.12
N GLY A 557 -6.00 -9.67 1.23
CA GLY A 557 -5.94 -10.86 2.06
C GLY A 557 -7.23 -11.09 2.82
N SER A 558 -7.34 -12.23 3.47
CA SER A 558 -8.44 -12.60 4.35
C SER A 558 -7.91 -13.21 5.65
N GLU A 559 -8.69 -13.07 6.72
CA GLU A 559 -8.31 -13.53 8.06
C GLU A 559 -9.58 -13.68 8.91
N GLY A 560 -9.74 -14.81 9.59
CA GLY A 560 -10.81 -14.98 10.58
C GLY A 560 -12.24 -14.76 10.05
N GLY A 561 -12.47 -14.93 8.74
CA GLY A 561 -13.76 -14.64 8.09
C GLY A 561 -13.98 -13.18 7.68
N MET A 562 -12.95 -12.34 7.82
CA MET A 562 -12.89 -10.94 7.38
C MET A 562 -11.86 -10.75 6.27
N GLN A 563 -11.93 -9.61 5.59
CA GLN A 563 -11.03 -9.25 4.48
C GLN A 563 -10.08 -8.14 4.93
N ARG A 564 -8.78 -8.30 4.66
CA ARG A 564 -7.75 -7.28 4.85
C ARG A 564 -7.75 -6.32 3.66
N ALA A 565 -8.28 -5.12 3.91
CA ALA A 565 -8.48 -4.05 2.94
C ALA A 565 -7.40 -2.96 3.10
N LEU A 566 -6.54 -2.82 2.11
CA LEU A 566 -5.54 -1.76 2.04
C LEU A 566 -6.21 -0.48 1.56
N LEU A 567 -6.08 0.59 2.34
CA LEU A 567 -6.44 1.93 1.92
C LEU A 567 -5.23 2.59 1.30
N CYS A 568 -5.31 2.90 0.00
CA CYS A 568 -4.17 3.39 -0.75
C CYS A 568 -4.33 4.83 -1.23
N SER A 569 -3.32 5.68 -0.99
CA SER A 569 -3.15 6.94 -1.72
C SER A 569 -2.46 6.68 -3.05
N TYR A 570 -2.59 7.59 -4.03
CA TYR A 570 -1.95 7.45 -5.34
C TYR A 570 -0.91 8.55 -5.56
N ASP A 571 0.26 8.14 -6.04
CA ASP A 571 1.27 9.04 -6.58
C ASP A 571 1.34 8.88 -8.10
N TRP A 572 0.88 9.92 -8.81
CA TRP A 572 0.81 9.88 -10.27
C TRP A 572 2.19 9.95 -10.94
N LYS A 573 3.19 10.55 -10.26
CA LYS A 573 4.56 10.70 -10.79
C LYS A 573 5.24 9.34 -10.91
N SER A 574 5.24 8.57 -9.83
CA SER A 574 5.79 7.21 -9.81
C SER A 574 4.81 6.14 -10.30
N GLN A 575 3.54 6.51 -10.53
CA GLN A 575 2.44 5.59 -10.81
C GLN A 575 2.31 4.51 -9.71
N THR A 576 2.43 4.92 -8.45
CA THR A 576 2.47 4.01 -7.30
C THR A 576 1.30 4.27 -6.38
N LEU A 577 0.61 3.20 -5.97
CA LEU A 577 -0.31 3.22 -4.85
C LEU A 577 0.50 3.03 -3.56
N TYR A 578 0.26 3.86 -2.56
CA TYR A 578 0.92 3.73 -1.27
C TYR A 578 -0.09 3.38 -0.20
N ARG A 579 0.22 2.36 0.58
CA ARG A 579 -0.62 1.93 1.69
C ARG A 579 -0.60 2.99 2.79
N GLU A 580 -1.75 3.62 3.02
CA GLU A 580 -1.94 4.61 4.08
C GLU A 580 -2.48 3.97 5.37
N SER A 581 -3.30 2.92 5.23
CA SER A 581 -3.87 2.17 6.34
C SER A 581 -4.35 0.79 5.87
N VAL A 582 -4.73 -0.07 6.82
CA VAL A 582 -5.36 -1.37 6.55
C VAL A 582 -6.59 -1.49 7.44
N LEU A 583 -7.70 -1.97 6.86
CA LEU A 583 -8.95 -2.24 7.56
C LEU A 583 -9.32 -3.73 7.49
N GLN A 584 -10.10 -4.20 8.46
CA GLN A 584 -10.83 -5.47 8.39
C GLN A 584 -12.27 -5.21 7.94
N VAL A 585 -12.63 -5.67 6.74
CA VAL A 585 -13.98 -5.48 6.18
C VAL A 585 -14.71 -6.80 5.99
N ASP A 586 -16.05 -6.75 6.02
CA ASP A 586 -16.90 -7.94 5.94
C ASP A 586 -16.68 -8.67 4.59
N THR A 587 -16.75 -10.00 4.61
CA THR A 587 -16.61 -10.84 3.40
C THR A 587 -17.66 -10.50 2.34
N LEU A 588 -18.83 -9.99 2.72
CA LEU A 588 -19.85 -9.50 1.78
C LEU A 588 -19.38 -8.36 0.86
N VAL A 589 -18.32 -7.66 1.24
CA VAL A 589 -17.68 -6.60 0.43
C VAL A 589 -16.97 -7.23 -0.78
N LEU A 590 -16.27 -8.34 -0.57
CA LEU A 590 -15.49 -9.05 -1.60
C LEU A 590 -16.35 -9.48 -2.78
N ASP A 591 -17.51 -10.10 -2.50
CA ASP A 591 -18.44 -10.63 -3.52
C ASP A 591 -18.97 -9.58 -4.51
N ARG A 592 -18.94 -8.31 -4.11
CA ARG A 592 -19.46 -7.19 -4.90
C ARG A 592 -18.37 -6.31 -5.49
N MET A 593 -17.09 -6.56 -5.21
CA MET A 593 -15.97 -5.83 -5.81
C MET A 593 -15.48 -6.50 -7.10
N SER A 594 -14.93 -5.69 -7.99
CA SER A 594 -14.26 -6.18 -9.20
C SER A 594 -12.77 -6.41 -8.94
N ARG A 595 -12.17 -7.36 -9.68
CA ARG A 595 -10.72 -7.53 -9.68
C ARG A 595 -10.02 -6.32 -10.30
N VAL A 596 -8.87 -6.00 -9.74
CA VAL A 596 -7.88 -5.04 -10.25
C VAL A 596 -6.74 -5.85 -10.84
N ASP A 597 -6.40 -5.54 -12.09
CA ASP A 597 -5.51 -6.38 -12.89
C ASP A 597 -4.06 -6.29 -12.41
N ARG A 598 -3.43 -5.11 -12.53
CA ARG A 598 -2.03 -4.90 -12.19
C ARG A 598 -1.81 -3.53 -11.58
N PHE A 599 -1.13 -3.46 -10.45
CA PHE A 599 -0.79 -2.19 -9.80
C PHE A 599 0.52 -2.24 -9.04
N ARG A 600 1.18 -1.09 -8.96
CA ARG A 600 2.40 -0.91 -8.17
C ARG A 600 2.02 -0.43 -6.76
N LEU A 601 2.54 -1.09 -5.73
CA LEU A 601 2.29 -0.80 -4.32
C LEU A 601 3.59 -0.49 -3.59
N GLY A 602 3.63 0.62 -2.85
CA GLY A 602 4.66 0.96 -1.88
C GLY A 602 4.12 0.97 -0.45
N LEU A 603 4.98 0.64 0.53
CA LEU A 603 4.61 0.62 1.95
C LEU A 603 4.74 1.99 2.63
N LYS A 604 5.70 2.81 2.21
CA LYS A 604 5.93 4.16 2.74
C LYS A 604 6.17 5.13 1.59
N ARG A 605 5.44 6.24 1.60
CA ARG A 605 5.63 7.33 0.64
C ARG A 605 6.39 8.46 1.32
N SER A 606 7.53 8.85 0.74
CA SER A 606 8.28 10.02 1.19
C SER A 606 7.40 11.27 1.16
N VAL A 607 7.56 12.12 2.17
CA VAL A 607 7.00 13.46 2.14
C VAL A 607 7.83 14.22 1.11
N ALA A 608 7.21 14.74 0.05
CA ALA A 608 7.93 15.50 -0.94
C ALA A 608 8.58 16.70 -0.24
N GLU A 609 9.91 16.83 -0.33
CA GLU A 609 10.57 18.06 0.10
C GLU A 609 9.95 19.20 -0.70
N THR A 610 9.40 20.19 0.01
CA THR A 610 8.96 21.44 -0.60
C THR A 610 10.21 22.13 -1.12
N ILE A 611 10.63 21.79 -2.35
CA ILE A 611 11.64 22.58 -3.06
C ILE A 611 11.05 23.98 -3.11
N THR A 612 11.69 24.91 -2.41
CA THR A 612 11.43 26.34 -2.53
C THR A 612 11.58 26.65 -4.01
N ALA A 613 10.45 26.70 -4.73
CA ALA A 613 10.46 26.87 -6.17
C ALA A 613 11.12 28.22 -6.45
N THR A 614 12.37 28.17 -6.87
CA THR A 614 12.99 29.33 -7.50
C THR A 614 12.24 29.46 -8.81
N ALA A 615 11.60 30.62 -9.01
CA ALA A 615 10.74 30.88 -10.16
C ALA A 615 11.40 30.35 -11.45
N PRO A 616 10.71 29.53 -12.26
CA PRO A 616 11.27 29.09 -13.52
C PRO A 616 11.58 30.33 -14.37
N GLN A 617 12.86 30.54 -14.67
CA GLN A 617 13.26 31.48 -15.70
C GLN A 617 12.80 30.90 -17.04
N TYR A 618 11.72 31.46 -17.57
CA TYR A 618 11.28 31.17 -18.93
C TYR A 618 12.42 31.53 -19.91
N PRO A 619 12.87 30.59 -20.76
CA PRO A 619 13.65 30.95 -21.93
C PRO A 619 12.76 31.82 -22.81
N LYS A 620 13.18 33.06 -23.06
CA LYS A 620 12.54 33.90 -24.08
C LYS A 620 12.83 33.28 -25.45
N GLY A 621 11.76 32.86 -26.11
CA GLY A 621 11.69 32.71 -27.56
C GLY A 621 12.16 31.36 -28.09
N ASP A 622 11.21 30.45 -28.30
CA ASP A 622 11.10 29.73 -29.56
C ASP A 622 9.67 29.19 -29.70
N ASP A 623 8.91 29.70 -30.68
CA ASP A 623 7.49 29.38 -30.94
C ASP A 623 7.34 28.02 -31.67
N THR A 624 8.02 26.97 -31.19
CA THR A 624 7.89 25.61 -31.74
C THR A 624 7.95 24.54 -30.65
N ALA A 625 7.06 24.63 -29.67
CA ALA A 625 6.77 23.50 -28.79
C ALA A 625 5.67 22.64 -29.44
N ASP A 626 6.06 21.47 -29.95
CA ASP A 626 5.16 20.42 -30.43
C ASP A 626 4.37 19.84 -29.24
N PHE A 627 3.15 20.36 -29.04
CA PHE A 627 2.16 19.77 -28.14
C PHE A 627 1.39 18.73 -28.94
N GLY A 628 1.92 17.50 -28.94
CA GLY A 628 1.47 16.33 -29.71
C GLY A 628 0.04 16.31 -30.25
N HIS A 629 -0.10 15.76 -31.45
CA HIS A 629 -1.35 15.61 -32.21
C HIS A 629 -2.60 15.24 -31.36
N PHE A 630 -3.62 16.10 -31.43
CA PHE A 630 -4.96 15.77 -30.97
C PHE A 630 -5.54 14.61 -31.78
N VAL A 631 -6.01 13.57 -31.10
CA VAL A 631 -6.82 12.52 -31.72
C VAL A 631 -8.19 13.13 -32.05
N SER A 632 -8.42 13.40 -33.33
CA SER A 632 -9.73 13.77 -33.89
C SER A 632 -10.61 12.51 -33.97
N ASN A 633 -11.40 12.25 -32.93
CA ASN A 633 -12.45 11.22 -32.98
C ASN A 633 -13.71 11.80 -33.63
N GLU A 634 -13.77 11.81 -34.97
CA GLU A 634 -15.07 11.87 -35.64
C GLU A 634 -15.76 10.50 -35.70
N ASP A 635 -15.12 9.40 -35.24
CA ASP A 635 -15.67 8.04 -35.36
C ASP A 635 -15.69 7.18 -34.06
N GLU A 636 -15.42 7.73 -32.87
CA GLU A 636 -15.52 6.98 -31.60
C GLU A 636 -16.16 7.80 -30.46
N GLU A 637 -17.44 8.17 -30.62
CA GLU A 637 -18.30 8.67 -29.53
C GLU A 637 -19.10 7.53 -28.88
N LEU A 638 -18.46 6.69 -28.05
CA LEU A 638 -19.18 6.00 -26.96
C LEU A 638 -18.21 5.82 -25.76
N ASP A 639 -18.61 6.39 -24.61
CA ASP A 639 -18.09 6.16 -23.24
C ASP A 639 -16.87 6.96 -22.71
N LEU A 640 -16.51 8.12 -23.28
CA LEU A 640 -15.52 9.05 -22.68
C LEU A 640 -16.08 10.42 -22.25
N GLU A 641 -17.29 10.79 -22.67
CA GLU A 641 -17.88 12.11 -22.38
C GLU A 641 -18.21 12.35 -20.89
N GLU A 642 -18.35 11.29 -20.08
CA GLU A 642 -18.73 11.44 -18.66
C GLU A 642 -17.52 11.65 -17.72
N ALA A 643 -16.31 11.25 -18.14
CA ALA A 643 -15.09 11.29 -17.31
C ALA A 643 -14.11 12.41 -17.68
N VAL A 644 -14.20 12.95 -18.90
CA VAL A 644 -13.30 14.00 -19.42
C VAL A 644 -14.03 15.34 -19.44
N GLU A 645 -13.34 16.43 -19.08
CA GLU A 645 -13.93 17.75 -19.24
C GLU A 645 -14.27 18.00 -20.70
N PRO A 646 -15.49 18.47 -21.02
CA PRO A 646 -15.82 18.76 -22.40
C PRO A 646 -14.87 19.81 -22.96
N TRP A 647 -14.13 19.45 -24.02
CA TRP A 647 -13.07 20.28 -24.60
C TRP A 647 -13.55 21.70 -24.95
N HIS A 648 -14.83 21.85 -25.31
CA HIS A 648 -15.45 23.13 -25.65
C HIS A 648 -15.51 24.12 -24.48
N LYS A 649 -15.27 23.69 -23.23
CA LYS A 649 -15.14 24.58 -22.05
C LYS A 649 -13.88 25.45 -22.07
N TYR A 650 -12.90 25.09 -22.89
CA TYR A 650 -11.64 25.81 -23.06
C TYR A 650 -11.59 26.61 -24.38
N ASP A 651 -12.64 26.50 -25.22
CA ASP A 651 -12.72 27.17 -26.52
C ASP A 651 -13.51 28.49 -26.44
N ILE A 652 -12.77 29.60 -26.53
CA ILE A 652 -13.29 30.98 -26.50
C ILE A 652 -14.29 31.25 -27.64
N LYS A 653 -14.23 30.51 -28.76
CA LYS A 653 -15.16 30.68 -29.89
C LYS A 653 -16.50 29.97 -29.67
N LYS A 654 -16.57 29.01 -28.73
CA LYS A 654 -17.75 28.18 -28.47
C LYS A 654 -18.47 28.51 -27.17
N THR A 655 -17.78 29.02 -26.15
CA THR A 655 -18.39 29.44 -24.89
C THR A 655 -17.89 30.80 -24.42
N SER A 656 -18.79 31.63 -23.90
CA SER A 656 -18.44 32.90 -23.22
C SER A 656 -17.88 32.68 -21.81
N HIS A 657 -17.90 31.44 -21.30
CA HIS A 657 -17.50 31.06 -19.95
C HIS A 657 -16.33 30.08 -19.98
N VAL A 658 -15.16 30.59 -20.34
CA VAL A 658 -13.97 29.77 -20.58
C VAL A 658 -13.36 29.38 -19.22
N SER A 659 -13.09 28.09 -19.05
CA SER A 659 -12.37 27.57 -17.88
C SER A 659 -10.87 27.82 -18.03
N TYR A 660 -10.18 28.15 -16.94
CA TYR A 660 -8.73 28.34 -16.96
C TYR A 660 -8.02 26.97 -17.06
N PRO A 661 -7.11 26.74 -18.02
CA PRO A 661 -6.36 25.49 -18.13
C PRO A 661 -5.24 25.46 -17.07
N ILE A 662 -5.48 24.73 -15.98
CA ILE A 662 -4.56 24.63 -14.83
C ILE A 662 -3.66 23.41 -15.00
N CYS A 663 -2.35 23.61 -14.78
CA CYS A 663 -1.37 22.53 -14.77
C CYS A 663 -1.06 22.08 -13.32
N VAL A 664 -0.86 20.78 -13.12
CA VAL A 664 -0.30 20.28 -11.85
C VAL A 664 1.13 20.80 -11.70
N GLY A 665 1.45 21.34 -10.52
CA GLY A 665 2.70 22.04 -10.24
C GLY A 665 2.66 23.55 -10.51
N GLU A 666 1.56 24.08 -11.05
CA GLU A 666 1.38 25.52 -11.23
C GLU A 666 1.14 26.24 -9.90
N VAL A 667 1.74 27.41 -9.71
CA VAL A 667 1.48 28.26 -8.54
C VAL A 667 0.46 29.34 -8.92
N LEU A 668 -0.77 29.18 -8.45
CA LEU A 668 -1.86 30.13 -8.69
C LEU A 668 -1.80 31.27 -7.66
N ASN A 669 -1.97 32.51 -8.15
CA ASN A 669 -1.94 33.74 -7.34
C ASN A 669 -0.69 33.86 -6.44
N GLU A 670 0.45 33.36 -6.91
CA GLU A 670 1.74 33.35 -6.19
C GLU A 670 1.70 32.73 -4.78
N ARG A 671 0.67 31.90 -4.52
CA ARG A 671 0.37 31.41 -3.17
C ARG A 671 -0.04 29.94 -3.14
N TYR A 672 -0.76 29.46 -4.15
CA TYR A 672 -1.35 28.13 -4.12
C TYR A 672 -0.68 27.22 -5.14
N LEU A 673 0.17 26.31 -4.67
CA LEU A 673 0.80 25.30 -5.52
C LEU A 673 -0.20 24.18 -5.82
N VAL A 674 -0.61 24.03 -7.07
CA VAL A 674 -1.59 23.01 -7.48
C VAL A 674 -0.96 21.63 -7.45
N GLU A 675 -1.54 20.70 -6.69
CA GLU A 675 -0.99 19.34 -6.53
C GLU A 675 -1.80 18.28 -7.26
N HIS A 676 -3.13 18.35 -7.19
CA HIS A 676 -4.01 17.33 -7.76
C HIS A 676 -5.38 17.89 -8.09
N LYS A 677 -6.01 17.39 -9.15
CA LYS A 677 -7.38 17.77 -9.48
C LYS A 677 -8.36 16.97 -8.63
N ILE A 678 -9.15 17.65 -7.81
CA ILE A 678 -10.19 17.02 -6.99
C ILE A 678 -11.45 16.78 -7.84
N GLY A 679 -11.81 17.71 -8.74
CA GLY A 679 -12.96 17.55 -9.61
C GLY A 679 -13.30 18.75 -10.48
N SER A 680 -14.46 18.68 -11.12
CA SER A 680 -14.95 19.73 -12.01
C SER A 680 -16.47 19.74 -11.99
N GLY A 681 -17.06 20.93 -11.96
CA GLY A 681 -18.48 21.18 -12.10
C GLY A 681 -18.80 21.85 -13.45
N CYS A 682 -20.03 22.33 -13.60
CA CYS A 682 -20.45 23.01 -14.82
C CYS A 682 -19.63 24.29 -15.09
N LEU A 683 -19.34 25.08 -14.03
CA LEU A 683 -18.74 26.42 -14.10
C LEU A 683 -17.46 26.58 -13.25
N SER A 684 -16.87 25.49 -12.78
CA SER A 684 -15.69 25.55 -11.92
C SER A 684 -14.88 24.27 -11.96
N THR A 685 -13.59 24.37 -11.68
CA THR A 685 -12.72 23.23 -11.41
C THR A 685 -12.25 23.29 -9.95
N VAL A 686 -12.11 22.14 -9.30
CA VAL A 686 -11.69 22.05 -7.89
C VAL A 686 -10.38 21.28 -7.84
N TRP A 687 -9.39 21.87 -7.17
CA TRP A 687 -8.02 21.39 -7.10
C TRP A 687 -7.58 21.32 -5.65
N MET A 688 -6.78 20.32 -5.31
CA MET A 688 -5.99 20.31 -4.11
C MET A 688 -4.78 21.19 -4.38
N ALA A 689 -4.58 22.21 -3.56
CA ALA A 689 -3.44 23.08 -3.66
C ALA A 689 -2.82 23.30 -2.28
N HIS A 690 -1.52 23.47 -2.25
CA HIS A 690 -0.79 23.83 -1.04
C HIS A 690 -0.71 25.35 -0.93
N ASP A 691 -1.25 25.92 0.14
CA ASP A 691 -1.09 27.32 0.48
C ASP A 691 0.32 27.55 1.03
N ILE A 692 1.21 28.08 0.20
CA ILE A 692 2.63 28.30 0.50
C ILE A 692 2.81 29.24 1.71
N ARG A 693 1.85 30.16 1.95
CA ARG A 693 1.96 31.15 3.04
C ARG A 693 1.53 30.56 4.38
N ASP A 694 0.37 29.92 4.39
CA ASP A 694 -0.22 29.36 5.61
C ASP A 694 0.27 27.92 5.90
N LYS A 695 1.07 27.34 4.98
CA LYS A 695 1.62 25.98 5.05
C LYS A 695 0.56 24.90 5.29
N LYS A 696 -0.56 24.99 4.58
CA LYS A 696 -1.71 24.09 4.73
C LYS A 696 -2.28 23.69 3.37
N ASP A 697 -2.93 22.53 3.33
CA ASP A 697 -3.63 22.07 2.13
C ASP A 697 -5.01 22.72 2.06
N VAL A 698 -5.37 23.18 0.86
CA VAL A 698 -6.66 23.82 0.60
C VAL A 698 -7.30 23.20 -0.64
N ALA A 699 -8.63 23.08 -0.61
CA ALA A 699 -9.39 22.85 -1.83
C ALA A 699 -9.62 24.20 -2.53
N LEU A 700 -8.93 24.39 -3.66
CA LEU A 700 -9.03 25.55 -4.50
C LEU A 700 -10.15 25.35 -5.53
N LYS A 701 -11.23 26.12 -5.41
CA LYS A 701 -12.29 26.17 -6.44
C LYS A 701 -11.99 27.32 -7.40
N VAL A 702 -11.63 27.00 -8.63
CA VAL A 702 -11.31 27.98 -9.69
C VAL A 702 -12.50 28.08 -10.64
N MET A 703 -13.05 29.29 -10.74
CA MET A 703 -14.28 29.56 -11.51
C MET A 703 -13.97 29.83 -12.99
N SER A 704 -14.92 29.53 -13.87
CA SER A 704 -14.89 30.00 -15.26
C SER A 704 -15.12 31.51 -15.35
N SER A 705 -14.58 32.18 -16.37
CA SER A 705 -14.71 33.63 -16.53
C SER A 705 -16.15 34.09 -16.87
N GLY A 706 -16.55 35.29 -16.41
CA GLY A 706 -17.81 35.98 -16.76
C GLY A 706 -18.82 36.24 -15.61
N GLU A 707 -19.87 37.01 -15.89
CA GLU A 707 -20.87 37.55 -14.92
C GLU A 707 -21.55 36.49 -14.00
N TRP A 708 -21.61 35.23 -14.44
CA TRP A 708 -22.23 34.16 -13.65
C TRP A 708 -21.32 33.64 -12.52
N GLY A 709 -19.99 33.71 -12.68
CA GLY A 709 -19.04 33.37 -11.62
C GLY A 709 -19.14 34.32 -10.42
N GLU A 710 -19.36 35.61 -10.67
CA GLU A 710 -19.57 36.63 -9.64
C GLU A 710 -20.86 36.43 -8.83
N THR A 711 -21.90 35.87 -9.48
CA THR A 711 -23.20 35.62 -8.86
C THR A 711 -23.13 34.41 -7.90
N GLU A 712 -22.39 33.36 -8.27
CA GLU A 712 -22.16 32.18 -7.42
C GLU A 712 -21.22 32.48 -6.24
N ILE A 713 -20.21 33.35 -6.42
CA ILE A 713 -19.35 33.86 -5.34
C ILE A 713 -20.19 34.56 -4.25
N ARG A 714 -21.17 35.40 -4.64
CA ARG A 714 -22.09 36.05 -3.68
C ARG A 714 -22.99 35.06 -2.93
N VAL A 715 -23.32 33.92 -3.53
CA VAL A 715 -24.13 32.85 -2.90
C VAL A 715 -23.28 31.99 -1.96
N GLN A 716 -22.03 31.70 -2.32
CA GLN A 716 -21.09 30.97 -1.47
C GLN A 716 -20.62 31.80 -0.26
N ASP A 717 -20.35 33.11 -0.40
CA ASP A 717 -20.01 33.98 0.73
C ASP A 717 -21.12 34.07 1.79
N LYS A 718 -22.38 33.97 1.36
CA LYS A 718 -23.53 33.84 2.28
C LYS A 718 -23.61 32.47 2.94
N SER A 719 -23.15 31.42 2.26
CA SER A 719 -23.21 30.03 2.75
C SER A 719 -22.04 29.71 3.71
N SER A 720 -20.83 30.20 3.44
CA SER A 720 -19.64 30.03 4.29
C SER A 720 -19.77 30.69 5.68
N LYS A 721 -20.66 31.66 5.85
CA LYS A 721 -20.99 32.25 7.17
C LYS A 721 -21.98 31.41 7.99
N MET A 722 -22.73 30.49 7.37
CA MET A 722 -23.75 29.65 8.03
C MET A 722 -23.29 28.20 8.26
N TYR A 723 -22.32 27.69 7.49
CA TYR A 723 -21.86 26.30 7.57
C TYR A 723 -20.34 26.26 7.79
N LYS A 724 -19.89 25.79 8.95
CA LYS A 724 -18.48 25.40 9.16
C LYS A 724 -18.24 24.05 8.48
N MET A 725 -18.08 24.05 7.16
CA MET A 725 -17.33 23.00 6.47
C MET A 725 -15.84 23.38 6.53
N PRO A 726 -14.94 22.57 7.11
CA PRO A 726 -13.52 22.85 7.14
C PRO A 726 -12.88 22.39 5.83
N LEU A 727 -13.22 23.08 4.75
CA LEU A 727 -12.35 23.24 3.60
C LEU A 727 -12.28 24.74 3.40
N SER A 728 -11.11 25.35 3.57
CA SER A 728 -10.91 26.75 3.21
C SER A 728 -11.07 26.86 1.69
N THR A 729 -12.31 27.02 1.24
CA THR A 729 -12.66 27.20 -0.17
C THR A 729 -12.26 28.62 -0.52
N ILE A 730 -11.17 28.75 -1.24
CA ILE A 730 -10.67 30.05 -1.69
C ILE A 730 -11.00 30.16 -3.18
N SER A 731 -11.91 31.07 -3.50
CA SER A 731 -12.28 31.40 -4.87
C SER A 731 -11.23 32.36 -5.43
N ILE A 732 -10.54 31.95 -6.50
CA ILE A 732 -9.58 32.80 -7.21
C ILE A 732 -10.15 33.15 -8.57
N GLU A 733 -10.25 34.45 -8.85
CA GLU A 733 -10.50 34.98 -10.17
C GLU A 733 -9.16 35.16 -10.89
N VAL A 734 -8.93 34.39 -11.95
CA VAL A 734 -7.70 34.51 -12.75
C VAL A 734 -7.93 35.57 -13.82
N PRO A 735 -7.12 36.65 -13.89
CA PRO A 735 -7.29 37.67 -14.90
C PRO A 735 -7.09 37.09 -16.30
N ASN A 736 -7.88 37.62 -17.23
CA ASN A 736 -7.97 37.22 -18.64
C ASN A 736 -6.63 37.48 -19.38
N THR A 737 -5.61 36.70 -19.07
CA THR A 737 -4.29 36.75 -19.72
C THR A 737 -4.31 35.72 -20.84
N ARG A 738 -4.10 36.21 -22.07
CA ARG A 738 -4.11 35.42 -23.31
C ARG A 738 -3.08 34.29 -23.22
N ARG A 739 -3.53 33.08 -22.89
CA ARG A 739 -2.96 31.85 -23.46
C ARG A 739 -3.92 31.43 -24.58
N SER A 740 -3.67 31.91 -25.79
CA SER A 740 -4.33 31.35 -26.96
C SER A 740 -3.84 29.91 -27.14
N ALA A 741 -4.76 28.96 -27.16
CA ALA A 741 -4.48 27.65 -27.74
C ALA A 741 -4.08 27.88 -29.21
N GLY A 742 -2.77 27.76 -29.47
CA GLY A 742 -2.24 27.65 -30.82
C GLY A 742 -2.64 26.28 -31.38
N HIS A 743 -2.92 26.26 -32.68
CA HIS A 743 -3.51 25.17 -33.45
C HIS A 743 -2.85 23.81 -33.31
#